data_AF-A0A8J9XD87-F1
#
_entry.id   AF-A0A8J9XD87-F1
#
_cell.length_a   1.000
_cell.length_b   1.000
_cell.length_c   1.000
_cell.angle_alpha   90.00
_cell.angle_beta   90.00
_cell.angle_gamma   90.00
#
_symmetry.space_group_name_H-M   'P 1'
#
loop_
_entity.id
_entity.type
_entity.pdbx_description
1 polymer ?
#
loop_
_entity_poly.entity_id
_entity_poly.type
_entity_poly.pdbx_seq_one_letter_code
_entity_poly.pdbx_strand_id
1 'polypeptide(L)'
;MSIESLAEESSSVSVTDLRIVCLIPSATDICVALGLQAAIIAVTHECDTNLWSRASSRTAVKIITRDGVNGNETSQGAIHDQVVASCRAKDEAVGDKDIPALADVPSLYPIWEDEFREALQLNDVHDSSKRLVITQDLCEVCAPSSETVRRLVGKDASQPPPPHEVHVVSLTPQSLWDVAANILTVGHACGVPRRAKIVHDAFLSNLQTLETTVTEVRSHDVAPKLFLLEWLDPPFDGGHWILDMMQFAGVQPAQHKHTQKSTSTTWAQVRQADADVILVACCGFGLERNVRDTFGARNQLQQLRAARNRRIYATNGDHYFARPGPKLLHGAIIMALTAYADQPEVVQAIQALDFVDAELGGYQMVDVLDPTIVQANNDVPDMEDFDRLHREACSAGSLSYPDPVTGYKVFTELAHRQRGKCCGSGCRHCPYNHENVKNKAGKIQQPAMLTAGDQTGPLALSNGNLHVLFFSGGKDSFLAIRALTRQAKQTAPFGLALLTTFDATSRIIAHQDMPIDTVVEQATHLGLALIGVPIHRGSAEGYVTRVRKGLEVLQSSVKPPSKVTTLAFGDLHLENLVEWRNSQIGSLGYKLQYPVFQTEYEILWQDLEASKVPCVVSSSTVDGVRVGDVYSRDFAQRLPECVDRFGENGEFHTVAQVWEVDRLTALGFIDS
;
A
#
# COMPACT_ATOMS: atom_id res chain seq x y z
N MET A 1 15.34 26.21 -31.78
CA MET A 1 14.75 27.56 -31.81
C MET A 1 14.16 27.83 -30.43
N SER A 2 14.53 28.93 -29.76
CA SER A 2 14.02 29.24 -28.43
C SER A 2 12.52 29.61 -28.49
N ILE A 3 11.75 29.25 -27.46
CA ILE A 3 10.31 29.56 -27.33
C ILE A 3 10.04 31.07 -27.48
N GLU A 4 11.01 31.91 -27.09
CA GLU A 4 10.93 33.37 -27.20
C GLU A 4 10.87 33.86 -28.66
N SER A 5 11.47 33.14 -29.61
CA SER A 5 11.45 33.49 -31.04
C SER A 5 10.12 33.18 -31.75
N LEU A 6 9.19 32.46 -31.09
CA LEU A 6 7.89 32.06 -31.63
C LEU A 6 6.74 32.98 -31.21
N ALA A 7 7.02 34.05 -30.46
CA ALA A 7 6.01 34.96 -29.95
C ALA A 7 5.44 35.93 -31.01
N GLU A 8 6.10 36.09 -32.18
CA GLU A 8 5.79 37.21 -33.09
C GLU A 8 4.99 36.89 -34.36
N GLU A 9 4.62 35.64 -34.67
CA GLU A 9 3.86 35.36 -35.91
C GLU A 9 2.40 34.91 -35.71
N SER A 10 1.51 35.90 -35.91
CA SER A 10 0.10 35.85 -36.32
C SER A 10 -0.72 34.59 -35.97
N SER A 11 -1.11 34.42 -34.71
CA SER A 11 -2.37 33.75 -34.36
C SER A 11 -3.48 34.80 -34.25
N SER A 12 -4.67 34.53 -34.80
CA SER A 12 -5.83 35.44 -34.73
C SER A 12 -6.43 35.59 -33.32
N VAL A 13 -5.88 34.88 -32.33
CA VAL A 13 -6.25 34.96 -30.92
C VAL A 13 -5.03 35.43 -30.16
N SER A 14 -5.14 36.58 -29.49
CA SER A 14 -4.12 37.03 -28.55
C SER A 14 -4.18 36.13 -27.31
N VAL A 15 -3.02 35.74 -26.77
CA VAL A 15 -2.93 35.01 -25.49
C VAL A 15 -3.64 35.76 -24.35
N THR A 16 -3.81 37.08 -24.49
CA THR A 16 -4.56 37.93 -23.54
C THR A 16 -6.06 37.71 -23.54
N ASP A 17 -6.61 37.08 -24.57
CA ASP A 17 -8.06 36.88 -24.75
C ASP A 17 -8.46 35.43 -24.41
N LEU A 18 -7.56 34.67 -23.80
CA LEU A 18 -7.75 33.28 -23.39
C LEU A 18 -7.79 33.17 -21.86
N ARG A 19 -8.75 32.40 -21.38
CA ARG A 19 -8.89 32.02 -19.97
C ARG A 19 -8.98 30.50 -19.86
N ILE A 20 -7.96 29.89 -19.27
CA ILE A 20 -7.79 28.43 -19.19
C ILE A 20 -7.88 27.98 -17.73
N VAL A 21 -8.75 27.00 -17.48
CA VAL A 21 -8.82 26.25 -16.22
C VAL A 21 -8.24 24.86 -16.47
N CYS A 22 -7.18 24.50 -15.76
CA CYS A 22 -6.55 23.18 -15.84
C CYS A 22 -6.97 22.32 -14.65
N LEU A 23 -7.82 21.31 -14.89
CA LEU A 23 -8.31 20.41 -13.84
C LEU A 23 -7.41 19.19 -13.58
N ILE A 24 -6.28 19.11 -14.26
CA ILE A 24 -5.27 18.06 -14.12
C ILE A 24 -3.86 18.66 -14.32
N PRO A 25 -2.82 18.12 -13.67
CA PRO A 25 -1.44 18.62 -13.84
C PRO A 25 -0.92 18.53 -15.28
N SER A 26 -1.25 17.46 -16.01
CA SER A 26 -0.84 17.28 -17.42
C SER A 26 -1.37 18.38 -18.34
N ALA A 27 -2.55 18.93 -18.07
CA ALA A 27 -3.09 20.06 -18.81
C ALA A 27 -2.27 21.33 -18.59
N THR A 28 -1.82 21.56 -17.35
CA THR A 28 -0.90 22.66 -17.01
C THR A 28 0.42 22.50 -17.75
N ASP A 29 1.02 21.30 -17.73
CA ASP A 29 2.27 21.01 -18.43
C ASP A 29 2.14 21.23 -19.95
N ILE A 30 1.04 20.78 -20.57
CA ILE A 30 0.77 21.02 -22.00
C ILE A 30 0.64 22.52 -22.27
N CYS A 31 -0.17 23.25 -21.49
CA CYS A 31 -0.34 24.70 -21.67
C CYS A 31 0.98 25.46 -21.56
N VAL A 32 1.84 25.10 -20.62
CA VAL A 32 3.18 25.69 -20.45
C VAL A 32 4.06 25.40 -21.67
N ALA A 33 4.08 24.15 -22.15
CA ALA A 33 4.83 23.77 -23.35
C ALA A 33 4.36 24.52 -24.61
N LEU A 34 3.07 24.89 -24.67
CA LEU A 34 2.48 25.70 -25.74
C LEU A 34 2.71 27.22 -25.58
N GLY A 35 3.34 27.66 -24.48
CA GLY A 35 3.55 29.07 -24.17
C GLY A 35 2.29 29.80 -23.73
N LEU A 36 1.36 29.11 -23.07
CA LEU A 36 0.05 29.61 -22.64
C LEU A 36 -0.06 29.82 -21.12
N GLN A 37 1.05 29.77 -20.38
CA GLN A 37 1.06 29.90 -18.92
C GLN A 37 0.38 31.19 -18.41
N ALA A 38 0.44 32.28 -19.19
CA ALA A 38 -0.20 33.56 -18.84
C ALA A 38 -1.73 33.57 -19.02
N ALA A 39 -2.29 32.59 -19.75
CA ALA A 39 -3.73 32.41 -19.95
C ALA A 39 -4.37 31.48 -18.90
N ILE A 40 -3.56 30.84 -18.05
CA ILE A 40 -4.06 29.97 -16.97
C ILE A 40 -4.62 30.85 -15.85
N ILE A 41 -5.88 30.63 -15.49
CA ILE A 41 -6.61 31.42 -14.48
C ILE A 41 -6.98 30.61 -13.24
N ALA A 42 -7.11 29.29 -13.37
CA ALA A 42 -7.35 28.40 -12.25
C ALA A 42 -6.77 27.00 -12.50
N VAL A 43 -6.40 26.32 -11.42
CA VAL A 43 -5.80 24.99 -11.42
C VAL A 43 -6.30 24.12 -10.26
N THR A 44 -6.04 22.82 -10.29
CA THR A 44 -6.17 21.97 -9.10
C THR A 44 -4.99 22.15 -8.13
N HIS A 45 -5.16 21.64 -6.91
CA HIS A 45 -4.12 21.65 -5.89
C HIS A 45 -2.88 20.80 -6.25
N GLU A 46 -3.02 19.86 -7.20
CA GLU A 46 -1.91 19.01 -7.68
C GLU A 46 -1.04 19.70 -8.75
N CYS A 47 -1.47 20.83 -9.32
CA CYS A 47 -0.71 21.55 -10.33
C CYS A 47 0.45 22.35 -9.71
N ASP A 48 1.65 22.24 -10.29
CA ASP A 48 2.83 22.91 -9.76
C ASP A 48 2.74 24.44 -9.90
N THR A 49 2.90 25.17 -8.80
CA THR A 49 2.71 26.63 -8.75
C THR A 49 3.84 27.43 -9.40
N ASN A 50 5.04 26.85 -9.53
CA ASN A 50 6.21 27.45 -10.17
C ASN A 50 6.04 27.64 -11.69
N LEU A 51 5.15 26.86 -12.34
CA LEU A 51 4.95 26.89 -13.79
C LEU A 51 4.21 28.13 -14.28
N TRP A 52 3.38 28.75 -13.44
CA TRP A 52 2.53 29.89 -13.81
C TRP A 52 2.79 31.14 -12.96
N SER A 53 3.39 31.01 -11.77
CA SER A 53 3.66 32.15 -10.86
C SER A 53 4.66 33.19 -11.41
N ARG A 54 5.54 32.79 -12.34
CA ARG A 54 6.55 33.69 -12.94
C ARG A 54 6.03 34.53 -14.11
N ALA A 55 4.83 34.24 -14.64
CA ALA A 55 4.34 34.80 -15.91
C ALA A 55 3.17 35.79 -15.80
N SER A 56 2.44 35.83 -14.67
CA SER A 56 1.14 36.51 -14.62
C SER A 56 1.15 37.75 -13.74
N SER A 57 1.23 38.94 -14.35
CA SER A 57 0.99 40.23 -13.70
C SER A 57 -0.49 40.61 -13.58
N ARG A 58 -1.40 39.81 -14.17
CA ARG A 58 -2.82 40.18 -14.36
C ARG A 58 -3.81 39.59 -13.37
N THR A 59 -3.58 38.41 -12.77
CA THR A 59 -4.43 37.84 -11.71
C THR A 59 -3.69 36.69 -11.02
N ALA A 60 -3.85 36.53 -9.72
CA ALA A 60 -3.39 35.32 -9.03
C ALA A 60 -4.19 34.12 -9.53
N VAL A 61 -3.52 33.08 -10.04
CA VAL A 61 -4.19 31.83 -10.45
C VAL A 61 -4.86 31.21 -9.23
N LYS A 62 -6.14 30.86 -9.35
CA LYS A 62 -6.91 30.29 -8.24
C LYS A 62 -6.72 28.77 -8.15
N ILE A 63 -6.52 28.25 -6.95
CA ILE A 63 -6.63 26.82 -6.67
C ILE A 63 -8.11 26.54 -6.33
N ILE A 64 -8.75 25.65 -7.10
CA ILE A 64 -10.22 25.46 -7.07
C ILE A 64 -10.64 24.06 -6.60
N THR A 65 -9.70 23.29 -6.07
CA THR A 65 -9.94 21.95 -5.49
C THR A 65 -9.17 21.84 -4.19
N ARG A 66 -9.55 20.88 -3.34
CA ARG A 66 -8.78 20.49 -2.14
C ARG A 66 -8.25 19.07 -2.29
N ASP A 67 -7.14 18.79 -1.59
CA ASP A 67 -6.69 17.42 -1.36
C ASP A 67 -7.68 16.74 -0.40
N GLY A 68 -8.37 15.70 -0.87
CA GLY A 68 -9.30 14.90 -0.07
C GLY A 68 -8.66 13.73 0.66
N VAL A 69 -7.38 13.44 0.40
CA VAL A 69 -6.72 12.18 0.76
C VAL A 69 -5.44 12.39 1.57
N ASN A 70 -4.86 13.59 1.53
CA ASN A 70 -3.55 13.92 2.13
C ASN A 70 -2.48 12.90 1.70
N GLY A 71 -2.21 12.88 0.39
CA GLY A 71 -1.45 11.82 -0.28
C GLY A 71 -0.05 11.59 0.31
N ASN A 72 0.58 12.61 0.90
CA ASN A 72 1.93 12.52 1.48
C ASN A 72 1.98 11.86 2.87
N GLU A 73 0.88 11.86 3.61
CA GLU A 73 0.78 11.33 4.98
C GLU A 73 0.02 10.00 5.03
N THR A 74 -0.93 9.78 4.12
CA THR A 74 -1.73 8.56 4.06
C THR A 74 -0.94 7.39 3.44
N SER A 75 -1.09 6.20 4.04
CA SER A 75 -0.46 4.98 3.51
C SER A 75 -1.08 4.58 2.18
N GLN A 76 -0.29 3.90 1.33
CA GLN A 76 -0.75 3.48 0.01
C GLN A 76 -2.01 2.59 0.09
N GLY A 77 -2.02 1.58 0.97
CA GLY A 77 -3.19 0.72 1.18
C GLY A 77 -4.45 1.48 1.60
N ALA A 78 -4.32 2.50 2.45
CA ALA A 78 -5.46 3.31 2.87
C ALA A 78 -6.01 4.20 1.74
N ILE A 79 -5.14 4.72 0.85
CA ILE A 79 -5.56 5.44 -0.35
C ILE A 79 -6.28 4.48 -1.31
N HIS A 80 -5.73 3.28 -1.49
CA HIS A 80 -6.34 2.23 -2.31
C HIS A 80 -7.75 1.87 -1.81
N ASP A 81 -7.92 1.66 -0.51
CA ASP A 81 -9.22 1.35 0.10
C ASP A 81 -10.24 2.48 -0.12
N GLN A 82 -9.81 3.74 -0.02
CA GLN A 82 -10.66 4.90 -0.33
C GLN A 82 -11.06 4.94 -1.80
N VAL A 83 -10.12 4.71 -2.73
CA VAL A 83 -10.41 4.63 -4.18
C VAL A 83 -11.41 3.52 -4.47
N VAL A 84 -11.19 2.31 -3.92
CA VAL A 84 -12.08 1.16 -4.12
C VAL A 84 -13.48 1.45 -3.55
N ALA A 85 -13.57 2.06 -2.37
CA ALA A 85 -14.84 2.45 -1.77
C ALA A 85 -15.58 3.47 -2.65
N SER A 86 -14.88 4.48 -3.19
CA SER A 86 -15.46 5.46 -4.10
C SER A 86 -15.92 4.84 -5.42
N CYS A 87 -15.16 3.91 -6.01
CA CYS A 87 -15.56 3.18 -7.21
C CYS A 87 -16.83 2.35 -6.96
N ARG A 88 -16.91 1.60 -5.85
CA ARG A 88 -18.10 0.81 -5.50
C ARG A 88 -19.33 1.68 -5.31
N ALA A 89 -19.19 2.82 -4.64
CA ALA A 89 -20.28 3.77 -4.46
C ALA A 89 -20.79 4.31 -5.81
N LYS A 90 -19.92 4.47 -6.82
CA LYS A 90 -20.33 4.84 -8.19
C LYS A 90 -21.10 3.72 -8.87
N ASP A 91 -20.60 2.50 -8.83
CA ASP A 91 -21.25 1.35 -9.48
C ASP A 91 -22.65 1.08 -8.90
N GLU A 92 -22.82 1.26 -7.58
CA GLU A 92 -24.11 1.12 -6.90
C GLU A 92 -25.10 2.24 -7.29
N ALA A 93 -24.63 3.48 -7.51
CA ALA A 93 -25.46 4.61 -7.93
C ALA A 93 -25.95 4.52 -9.39
N VAL A 94 -25.26 3.77 -10.26
CA VAL A 94 -25.66 3.57 -11.66
C VAL A 94 -26.93 2.69 -11.78
N GLY A 95 -27.27 1.92 -10.73
CA GLY A 95 -28.36 0.93 -10.75
C GLY A 95 -29.70 1.39 -10.14
N ASP A 96 -29.73 2.50 -9.41
CA ASP A 96 -30.90 2.91 -8.63
C ASP A 96 -31.29 4.37 -8.94
N LYS A 97 -32.55 4.58 -9.33
CA LYS A 97 -33.08 5.91 -9.71
C LYS A 97 -33.35 6.81 -8.49
N ASP A 98 -33.31 6.26 -7.29
CA ASP A 98 -33.55 6.97 -6.03
C ASP A 98 -32.24 7.35 -5.29
N ILE A 99 -31.08 6.98 -5.83
CA ILE A 99 -29.75 7.37 -5.33
C ILE A 99 -29.28 8.62 -6.11
N PRO A 100 -28.64 9.61 -5.47
CA PRO A 100 -28.31 10.87 -6.14
C PRO A 100 -27.46 10.63 -7.39
N ALA A 101 -27.70 11.43 -8.44
CA ALA A 101 -27.04 11.30 -9.73
C ALA A 101 -25.53 11.13 -9.59
N LEU A 102 -24.90 10.41 -10.54
CA LEU A 102 -23.45 10.14 -10.65
C LEU A 102 -22.50 11.27 -10.18
N ALA A 103 -22.97 12.52 -10.28
CA ALA A 103 -22.31 13.76 -9.87
C ALA A 103 -22.16 13.98 -8.34
N ASP A 104 -22.87 13.24 -7.49
CA ASP A 104 -22.77 13.35 -6.02
C ASP A 104 -21.86 12.29 -5.38
N VAL A 105 -21.30 11.38 -6.20
CA VAL A 105 -20.29 10.43 -5.72
C VAL A 105 -18.95 11.16 -5.65
N PRO A 106 -18.31 11.24 -4.47
CA PRO A 106 -17.15 12.09 -4.27
C PRO A 106 -15.98 11.66 -5.16
N SER A 107 -15.62 12.52 -6.12
CA SER A 107 -14.23 12.63 -6.59
C SER A 107 -13.34 12.80 -5.36
N LEU A 108 -12.15 12.18 -5.34
CA LEU A 108 -11.17 12.45 -4.27
C LEU A 108 -10.85 13.95 -4.18
N TYR A 109 -11.07 14.68 -5.27
CA TYR A 109 -10.78 16.09 -5.42
C TYR A 109 -12.06 16.86 -5.77
N PRO A 110 -12.85 17.28 -4.77
CA PRO A 110 -14.04 18.08 -5.01
C PRO A 110 -13.65 19.48 -5.53
N ILE A 111 -14.40 19.97 -6.52
CA ILE A 111 -14.28 21.33 -7.04
C ILE A 111 -15.09 22.27 -6.13
N TRP A 112 -14.49 23.39 -5.74
CA TRP A 112 -15.24 24.48 -5.13
C TRP A 112 -16.03 25.24 -6.21
N GLU A 113 -17.35 25.03 -6.25
CA GLU A 113 -18.20 25.47 -7.35
C GLU A 113 -18.20 26.99 -7.52
N ASP A 114 -18.24 27.74 -6.41
CA ASP A 114 -18.27 29.21 -6.43
C ASP A 114 -16.96 29.77 -6.98
N GLU A 115 -15.82 29.27 -6.52
CA GLU A 115 -14.49 29.67 -6.97
C GLU A 115 -14.26 29.29 -8.44
N PHE A 116 -14.76 28.13 -8.87
CA PHE A 116 -14.73 27.71 -10.27
C PHE A 116 -15.53 28.66 -11.17
N ARG A 117 -16.76 28.99 -10.78
CA ARG A 117 -17.63 29.91 -11.53
C ARG A 117 -17.09 31.34 -11.53
N GLU A 118 -16.54 31.78 -10.41
CA GLU A 118 -15.92 33.10 -10.26
C GLU A 118 -14.64 33.22 -11.11
N ALA A 119 -13.79 32.19 -11.11
CA ALA A 119 -12.58 32.17 -11.94
C ALA A 119 -12.90 32.33 -13.42
N LEU A 120 -13.94 31.64 -13.91
CA LEU A 120 -14.41 31.73 -15.29
C LEU A 120 -15.14 33.04 -15.61
N GLN A 121 -15.44 33.88 -14.61
CA GLN A 121 -16.18 35.13 -14.76
C GLN A 121 -17.47 34.94 -15.58
N LEU A 122 -18.23 33.88 -15.30
CA LEU A 122 -19.41 33.50 -16.09
C LEU A 122 -20.52 34.58 -16.11
N ASN A 123 -20.50 35.50 -15.14
CA ASN A 123 -21.51 36.55 -14.99
C ASN A 123 -21.10 37.90 -15.61
N ASP A 124 -19.85 38.06 -16.09
CA ASP A 124 -19.40 39.32 -16.69
C ASP A 124 -19.72 39.36 -18.18
N VAL A 125 -20.85 39.96 -18.54
CA VAL A 125 -21.35 40.09 -19.91
C VAL A 125 -20.46 40.94 -20.84
N HIS A 126 -19.50 41.69 -20.31
CA HIS A 126 -18.61 42.54 -21.10
C HIS A 126 -17.28 41.85 -21.48
N ASP A 127 -16.98 40.67 -20.94
CA ASP A 127 -15.75 39.93 -21.22
C ASP A 127 -15.89 38.95 -22.40
N SER A 128 -15.33 39.32 -23.56
CA SER A 128 -15.31 38.51 -24.79
C SER A 128 -14.21 37.43 -24.84
N SER A 129 -13.50 37.16 -23.75
CA SER A 129 -12.43 36.16 -23.70
C SER A 129 -12.95 34.74 -23.99
N LYS A 130 -12.17 33.96 -24.74
CA LYS A 130 -12.44 32.54 -24.95
C LYS A 130 -12.11 31.76 -23.68
N ARG A 131 -13.04 30.91 -23.22
CA ARG A 131 -12.94 30.16 -21.96
C ARG A 131 -12.78 28.67 -22.24
N LEU A 132 -11.74 28.08 -21.67
CA LEU A 132 -11.44 26.66 -21.79
C LEU A 132 -11.31 26.01 -20.42
N VAL A 133 -11.90 24.82 -20.28
CA VAL A 133 -11.69 23.95 -19.12
C VAL A 133 -11.13 22.64 -19.64
N ILE A 134 -9.91 22.30 -19.22
CA ILE A 134 -9.23 21.07 -19.62
C ILE A 134 -9.31 20.08 -18.45
N THR A 135 -9.80 18.88 -18.73
CA THR A 135 -10.04 17.80 -17.76
C THR A 135 -9.69 16.42 -18.37
N GLN A 136 -9.92 15.34 -17.62
CA GLN A 136 -9.63 13.97 -18.01
C GLN A 136 -10.76 13.02 -17.62
N ASP A 137 -11.04 12.01 -18.46
CA ASP A 137 -11.96 10.90 -18.15
C ASP A 137 -11.23 9.54 -18.09
N LEU A 138 -9.95 9.54 -17.71
CA LEU A 138 -9.12 8.32 -17.61
C LEU A 138 -9.39 7.52 -16.34
N CYS A 139 -9.51 8.23 -15.20
CA CYS A 139 -9.90 7.69 -13.90
C CYS A 139 -11.00 8.58 -13.35
N GLU A 140 -12.20 8.03 -13.15
CA GLU A 140 -13.35 8.82 -12.69
C GLU A 140 -13.24 9.28 -11.22
N VAL A 141 -12.27 8.77 -10.48
CA VAL A 141 -12.07 9.06 -9.05
C VAL A 141 -10.88 10.01 -8.82
N CYS A 142 -9.91 9.98 -9.74
CA CYS A 142 -8.62 10.66 -9.61
C CYS A 142 -8.59 12.06 -10.24
N ALA A 143 -9.63 12.45 -10.99
CA ALA A 143 -9.76 13.78 -11.56
C ALA A 143 -11.25 14.17 -11.66
N PRO A 144 -11.59 15.47 -11.62
CA PRO A 144 -12.98 15.89 -11.82
C PRO A 144 -13.46 15.56 -13.24
N SER A 145 -14.46 14.69 -13.40
CA SER A 145 -14.90 14.21 -14.72
C SER A 145 -15.47 15.31 -15.62
N SER A 146 -15.47 15.06 -16.93
CA SER A 146 -16.05 16.00 -17.90
C SER A 146 -17.56 16.18 -17.72
N GLU A 147 -18.26 15.22 -17.12
CA GLU A 147 -19.67 15.35 -16.71
C GLU A 147 -19.84 16.36 -15.58
N THR A 148 -19.04 16.24 -14.51
CA THR A 148 -19.03 17.21 -13.40
C THR A 148 -18.79 18.62 -13.91
N VAL A 149 -17.81 18.81 -14.81
CA VAL A 149 -17.54 20.12 -15.41
C VAL A 149 -18.72 20.64 -16.22
N ARG A 150 -19.34 19.80 -17.06
CA ARG A 150 -20.49 20.19 -17.90
C ARG A 150 -21.68 20.67 -17.05
N ARG A 151 -21.92 20.06 -15.89
CA ARG A 151 -22.91 20.51 -14.90
C ARG A 151 -22.55 21.90 -14.34
N LEU A 152 -21.30 22.08 -13.90
CA LEU A 152 -20.83 23.32 -13.30
C LEU A 152 -20.87 24.52 -14.26
N VAL A 153 -20.71 24.29 -15.57
CA VAL A 153 -20.82 25.37 -16.56
C VAL A 153 -22.27 25.66 -16.98
N GLY A 154 -23.27 25.04 -16.33
CA GLY A 154 -24.68 25.38 -16.55
C GLY A 154 -25.30 24.76 -17.79
N LYS A 155 -24.84 23.57 -18.24
CA LYS A 155 -25.58 22.75 -19.21
C LYS A 155 -26.71 21.93 -18.56
N ASP A 156 -27.33 22.47 -17.52
CA ASP A 156 -28.55 21.93 -16.93
C ASP A 156 -29.74 22.57 -17.66
N ALA A 157 -30.66 21.75 -18.16
CA ALA A 157 -31.82 22.20 -18.92
C ALA A 157 -32.77 23.13 -18.14
N SER A 158 -32.56 23.28 -16.83
CA SER A 158 -33.37 24.10 -15.92
C SER A 158 -32.88 25.55 -15.73
N GLN A 159 -31.68 25.92 -16.22
CA GLN A 159 -31.12 27.28 -16.09
C GLN A 159 -30.94 27.96 -17.46
N PRO A 160 -31.04 29.31 -17.54
CA PRO A 160 -30.73 30.01 -18.77
C PRO A 160 -29.25 29.77 -19.15
N PRO A 161 -28.94 29.51 -20.43
CA PRO A 161 -27.57 29.25 -20.86
C PRO A 161 -26.67 30.43 -20.49
N PRO A 162 -25.42 30.16 -20.04
CA PRO A 162 -24.50 31.22 -19.68
C PRO A 162 -24.27 32.15 -20.88
N PRO A 163 -24.02 33.46 -20.64
CA PRO A 163 -23.79 34.43 -21.70
C PRO A 163 -22.54 34.14 -22.54
N HIS A 164 -21.65 33.27 -22.06
CA HIS A 164 -20.38 32.92 -22.70
C HIS A 164 -20.25 31.42 -22.94
N GLU A 165 -19.73 31.04 -24.10
CA GLU A 165 -19.44 29.65 -24.42
C GLU A 165 -18.18 29.17 -23.69
N VAL A 166 -18.31 28.12 -22.87
CA VAL A 166 -17.19 27.44 -22.21
C VAL A 166 -16.88 26.15 -22.96
N HIS A 167 -15.67 26.05 -23.50
CA HIS A 167 -15.22 24.85 -24.21
C HIS A 167 -14.55 23.87 -23.23
N VAL A 168 -15.19 22.71 -23.03
CA VAL A 168 -14.66 21.64 -22.15
C VAL A 168 -13.88 20.65 -23.01
N VAL A 169 -12.58 20.54 -22.75
CA VAL A 169 -11.66 19.59 -23.40
C VAL A 169 -11.42 18.43 -22.44
N SER A 170 -11.88 17.23 -22.77
CA SER A 170 -11.60 16.02 -21.99
C SER A 170 -10.50 15.21 -22.67
N LEU A 171 -9.48 14.83 -21.91
CA LEU A 171 -8.36 14.01 -22.36
C LEU A 171 -8.51 12.57 -21.85
N THR A 172 -8.21 11.57 -22.67
CA THR A 172 -8.33 10.14 -22.28
C THR A 172 -7.21 9.27 -22.86
N PRO A 173 -5.92 9.65 -22.70
CA PRO A 173 -4.84 8.93 -23.36
C PRO A 173 -4.67 7.51 -22.82
N GLN A 174 -4.51 6.54 -23.72
CA GLN A 174 -4.20 5.14 -23.38
C GLN A 174 -2.77 4.75 -23.80
N SER A 175 -2.18 5.49 -24.74
CA SER A 175 -0.84 5.28 -25.31
C SER A 175 -0.04 6.59 -25.39
N LEU A 176 1.27 6.50 -25.62
CA LEU A 176 2.11 7.68 -25.91
C LEU A 176 1.66 8.42 -27.18
N TRP A 177 1.06 7.72 -28.14
CA TRP A 177 0.48 8.34 -29.34
C TRP A 177 -0.75 9.18 -29.00
N ASP A 178 -1.59 8.71 -28.08
CA ASP A 178 -2.72 9.52 -27.60
C ASP A 178 -2.24 10.73 -26.80
N VAL A 179 -1.15 10.59 -26.03
CA VAL A 179 -0.52 11.72 -25.33
C VAL A 179 -0.06 12.78 -26.34
N ALA A 180 0.62 12.36 -27.41
CA ALA A 180 1.02 13.25 -28.48
C ALA A 180 -0.21 13.91 -29.14
N ALA A 181 -1.25 13.14 -29.47
CA ALA A 181 -2.48 13.65 -30.05
C ALA A 181 -3.17 14.67 -29.12
N ASN A 182 -3.15 14.47 -27.81
CA ASN A 182 -3.73 15.41 -26.84
C ASN A 182 -3.03 16.78 -26.83
N ILE A 183 -1.72 16.83 -27.10
CA ILE A 183 -1.00 18.11 -27.29
C ILE A 183 -1.61 18.88 -28.46
N LEU A 184 -1.91 18.19 -29.57
CA LEU A 184 -2.61 18.80 -30.72
C LEU A 184 -4.03 19.23 -30.33
N THR A 185 -4.80 18.38 -29.65
CA THR A 185 -6.17 18.69 -29.21
C THR A 185 -6.22 19.97 -28.38
N VAL A 186 -5.37 20.08 -27.35
CA VAL A 186 -5.28 21.29 -26.51
C VAL A 186 -4.84 22.49 -27.34
N GLY A 187 -3.84 22.32 -28.22
CA GLY A 187 -3.38 23.37 -29.12
C GLY A 187 -4.46 23.96 -30.03
N HIS A 188 -5.25 23.10 -30.67
CA HIS A 188 -6.37 23.52 -31.51
C HIS A 188 -7.45 24.21 -30.68
N ALA A 189 -7.78 23.67 -29.52
CA ALA A 189 -8.76 24.27 -28.61
C ALA A 189 -8.30 25.67 -28.16
N CYS A 190 -7.02 25.86 -27.86
CA CYS A 190 -6.44 27.15 -27.48
C CYS A 190 -6.16 28.08 -28.68
N GLY A 191 -6.37 27.66 -29.92
CA GLY A 191 -6.11 28.49 -31.10
C GLY A 191 -4.62 28.65 -31.47
N VAL A 192 -3.76 27.74 -31.01
CA VAL A 192 -2.31 27.71 -31.29
C VAL A 192 -1.85 26.41 -31.99
N PRO A 193 -2.51 25.97 -33.09
CA PRO A 193 -2.24 24.66 -33.71
C PRO A 193 -0.80 24.51 -34.21
N ARG A 194 -0.15 25.60 -34.66
CA ARG A 194 1.26 25.58 -35.09
C ARG A 194 2.21 25.29 -33.93
N ARG A 195 2.04 25.96 -32.78
CA ARG A 195 2.85 25.71 -31.58
C ARG A 195 2.68 24.26 -31.11
N ALA A 196 1.45 23.77 -31.12
CA ALA A 196 1.16 22.39 -30.75
C ALA A 196 1.78 21.37 -31.69
N LYS A 197 1.80 21.62 -33.01
CA LYS A 197 2.51 20.76 -33.97
C LYS A 197 4.00 20.68 -33.68
N ILE A 198 4.64 21.81 -33.33
CA ILE A 198 6.06 21.84 -32.96
C ILE A 198 6.33 20.99 -31.71
N VAL A 199 5.55 21.18 -30.65
CA VAL A 199 5.71 20.42 -29.39
C VAL A 199 5.43 18.93 -29.62
N HIS A 200 4.38 18.60 -30.36
CA HIS A 200 4.03 17.23 -30.76
C HIS A 200 5.18 16.54 -31.51
N ASP A 201 5.72 17.20 -32.55
CA ASP A 201 6.78 16.62 -33.38
C ASP A 201 8.08 16.45 -32.60
N ALA A 202 8.44 17.43 -31.77
CA ALA A 202 9.60 17.35 -30.89
C ALA A 202 9.46 16.18 -29.90
N PHE A 203 8.29 16.02 -29.27
CA PHE A 203 8.04 14.93 -28.33
C PHE A 203 8.26 13.55 -28.96
N LEU A 204 7.66 13.30 -30.13
CA LEU A 204 7.79 12.02 -30.82
C LEU A 204 9.20 11.80 -31.40
N SER A 205 9.80 12.84 -32.00
CA SER A 205 11.15 12.75 -32.57
C SER A 205 12.18 12.46 -31.49
N ASN A 206 12.03 13.04 -30.30
CA ASN A 206 12.96 12.82 -29.20
C ASN A 206 12.83 11.41 -28.61
N LEU A 207 11.60 10.88 -28.51
CA LEU A 207 11.38 9.47 -28.12
C LEU A 207 12.04 8.49 -29.12
N GLN A 208 11.90 8.74 -30.42
CA GLN A 208 12.55 7.93 -31.46
C GLN A 208 14.07 8.06 -31.43
N THR A 209 14.58 9.25 -31.15
CA THR A 209 16.03 9.50 -31.01
C THR A 209 16.59 8.75 -29.81
N LEU A 210 15.88 8.74 -28.68
CA LEU A 210 16.24 7.94 -27.50
C LEU A 210 16.31 6.44 -27.84
N GLU A 211 15.27 5.89 -28.46
CA GLU A 211 15.19 4.47 -28.84
C GLU A 211 16.34 4.07 -29.76
N THR A 212 16.60 4.89 -30.78
CA THR A 212 17.70 4.68 -31.74
C THR A 212 19.04 4.70 -31.03
N THR A 213 19.27 5.71 -30.18
CA THR A 213 20.54 5.87 -29.43
C THR A 213 20.81 4.69 -28.53
N VAL A 214 19.82 4.23 -27.76
CA VAL A 214 19.95 3.06 -26.89
C VAL A 214 20.21 1.79 -27.70
N THR A 215 19.49 1.61 -28.80
CA THR A 215 19.58 0.41 -29.64
C THR A 215 20.93 0.30 -30.34
N GLU A 216 21.50 1.41 -30.81
CA GLU A 216 22.79 1.43 -31.52
C GLU A 216 24.00 1.27 -30.59
N VAL A 217 23.91 1.76 -29.35
CA VAL A 217 25.06 1.83 -28.43
C VAL A 217 25.12 0.65 -27.47
N ARG A 218 23.98 0.04 -27.11
CA ARG A 218 23.97 -1.04 -26.11
C ARG A 218 24.85 -2.22 -26.53
N SER A 219 25.55 -2.78 -25.55
CA SER A 219 26.55 -3.85 -25.76
C SER A 219 25.95 -5.25 -25.97
N HIS A 220 24.68 -5.44 -25.59
CA HIS A 220 24.02 -6.74 -25.62
C HIS A 220 22.77 -6.70 -26.51
N ASP A 221 22.55 -7.77 -27.26
CA ASP A 221 21.36 -7.93 -28.11
C ASP A 221 20.05 -8.01 -27.31
N VAL A 222 20.14 -8.44 -26.05
CA VAL A 222 18.98 -8.60 -25.16
C VAL A 222 18.83 -7.36 -24.27
N ALA A 223 17.68 -6.71 -24.36
CA ALA A 223 17.31 -5.57 -23.51
C ALA A 223 17.10 -6.01 -22.05
N PRO A 224 17.49 -5.18 -21.05
CA PRO A 224 17.19 -5.44 -19.64
C PRO A 224 15.69 -5.55 -19.38
N LYS A 225 15.30 -6.49 -18.51
CA LYS A 225 13.95 -6.62 -17.99
C LYS A 225 13.72 -5.60 -16.88
N LEU A 226 12.80 -4.67 -17.13
CA LEU A 226 12.40 -3.66 -16.16
C LEU A 226 10.99 -3.96 -15.65
N PHE A 227 10.83 -3.95 -14.32
CA PHE A 227 9.51 -3.94 -13.69
C PHE A 227 9.26 -2.56 -13.10
N LEU A 228 8.21 -1.89 -13.59
CA LEU A 228 7.75 -0.63 -13.04
C LEU A 228 6.63 -0.87 -12.04
N LEU A 229 6.78 -0.35 -10.83
CA LEU A 229 5.78 -0.38 -9.76
C LEU A 229 5.10 0.98 -9.66
N GLU A 230 3.82 1.06 -10.03
CA GLU A 230 2.98 2.26 -9.86
C GLU A 230 2.37 2.35 -8.45
N TRP A 231 2.38 1.24 -7.70
CA TRP A 231 2.06 1.16 -6.27
C TRP A 231 2.88 0.03 -5.65
N LEU A 232 3.09 0.10 -4.33
CA LEU A 232 3.76 -0.91 -3.52
C LEU A 232 2.80 -1.66 -2.58
N ASP A 233 1.68 -1.04 -2.22
CA ASP A 233 0.70 -1.61 -1.29
C ASP A 233 -0.75 -1.20 -1.64
N PRO A 234 -1.55 -2.11 -2.23
CA PRO A 234 -1.09 -3.35 -2.88
C PRO A 234 -0.22 -3.01 -4.11
N PRO A 235 0.68 -3.90 -4.56
CA PRO A 235 1.53 -3.57 -5.69
C PRO A 235 0.74 -3.51 -6.99
N PHE A 236 1.01 -2.49 -7.82
CA PHE A 236 0.45 -2.34 -9.16
C PHE A 236 1.58 -2.28 -10.19
N ASP A 237 1.36 -2.90 -11.34
CA ASP A 237 2.25 -2.79 -12.49
C ASP A 237 1.97 -1.54 -13.32
N GLY A 238 2.90 -1.20 -14.21
CA GLY A 238 2.76 -0.10 -15.16
C GLY A 238 1.77 -0.36 -16.29
N GLY A 239 0.83 0.54 -16.51
CA GLY A 239 -0.13 0.50 -17.63
C GLY A 239 -0.14 1.75 -18.52
N HIS A 240 -1.12 1.83 -19.40
CA HIS A 240 -1.33 2.87 -20.41
C HIS A 240 -0.06 3.10 -21.25
N TRP A 241 0.43 4.33 -21.29
CA TRP A 241 1.63 4.76 -22.02
C TRP A 241 2.94 4.18 -21.47
N ILE A 242 2.95 3.56 -20.29
CA ILE A 242 4.16 3.02 -19.67
C ILE A 242 4.83 1.94 -20.55
N LEU A 243 4.03 1.11 -21.23
CA LEU A 243 4.57 0.09 -22.13
C LEU A 243 5.24 0.70 -23.36
N ASP A 244 4.65 1.76 -23.92
CA ASP A 244 5.27 2.51 -25.03
C ASP A 244 6.55 3.21 -24.56
N MET A 245 6.56 3.77 -23.34
CA MET A 245 7.78 4.35 -22.74
C MET A 245 8.88 3.31 -22.58
N MET A 246 8.56 2.09 -22.14
CA MET A 246 9.51 0.99 -22.04
C MET A 246 10.10 0.62 -23.40
N GLN A 247 9.28 0.62 -24.45
CA GLN A 247 9.75 0.41 -25.81
C GLN A 247 10.76 1.48 -26.23
N PHE A 248 10.41 2.77 -26.10
CA PHE A 248 11.32 3.86 -26.49
C PHE A 248 12.57 3.95 -25.60
N ALA A 249 12.48 3.52 -24.34
CA ALA A 249 13.62 3.40 -23.45
C ALA A 249 14.54 2.19 -23.80
N GLY A 250 14.12 1.36 -24.75
CA GLY A 250 14.84 0.17 -25.18
C GLY A 250 14.89 -0.93 -24.11
N VAL A 251 13.87 -1.06 -23.26
CA VAL A 251 13.80 -2.06 -22.18
C VAL A 251 12.68 -3.06 -22.42
N GLN A 252 12.80 -4.25 -21.82
CA GLN A 252 11.74 -5.26 -21.86
C GLN A 252 10.87 -5.17 -20.61
N PRO A 253 9.53 -5.18 -20.72
CA PRO A 253 8.66 -5.36 -19.56
C PRO A 253 8.95 -6.71 -18.91
N ALA A 254 9.19 -6.72 -17.60
CA ALA A 254 9.44 -7.96 -16.85
C ALA A 254 8.19 -8.86 -16.75
N GLN A 255 7.00 -8.31 -16.96
CA GLN A 255 5.74 -9.05 -17.06
C GLN A 255 5.08 -8.85 -18.42
N HIS A 256 4.53 -9.94 -18.97
CA HIS A 256 3.66 -9.88 -20.12
C HIS A 256 2.27 -9.43 -19.68
N LYS A 257 1.81 -8.27 -20.19
CA LYS A 257 0.46 -7.79 -19.93
C LYS A 257 -0.51 -8.25 -21.03
N HIS A 258 -1.71 -8.64 -20.61
CA HIS A 258 -2.83 -8.92 -21.49
C HIS A 258 -3.68 -7.67 -21.80
N THR A 259 -3.50 -6.59 -21.02
CA THR A 259 -4.23 -5.35 -21.13
C THR A 259 -3.27 -4.17 -21.14
N GLN A 260 -3.69 -3.05 -21.75
CA GLN A 260 -2.92 -1.82 -21.63
C GLN A 260 -3.07 -1.17 -20.25
N LYS A 261 -4.19 -1.31 -19.54
CA LYS A 261 -4.42 -0.65 -18.24
C LYS A 261 -3.51 -1.17 -17.12
N SER A 262 -3.25 -0.32 -16.12
CA SER A 262 -2.56 -0.73 -14.88
C SER A 262 -3.39 -1.76 -14.12
N THR A 263 -2.74 -2.78 -13.57
CA THR A 263 -3.39 -3.90 -12.90
C THR A 263 -2.71 -4.19 -11.57
N SER A 264 -3.53 -4.55 -10.57
CA SER A 264 -2.97 -5.03 -9.31
C SER A 264 -2.24 -6.34 -9.54
N THR A 265 -1.08 -6.48 -8.91
CA THR A 265 -0.21 -7.66 -8.95
C THR A 265 0.04 -8.12 -7.51
N THR A 266 0.84 -9.18 -7.35
CA THR A 266 1.25 -9.69 -6.04
C THR A 266 2.77 -9.66 -5.92
N TRP A 267 3.29 -9.53 -4.70
CA TRP A 267 4.73 -9.60 -4.47
C TRP A 267 5.36 -10.95 -4.89
N ALA A 268 4.57 -12.02 -4.94
CA ALA A 268 4.98 -13.29 -5.53
C ALA A 268 5.18 -13.18 -7.05
N GLN A 269 4.25 -12.56 -7.77
CA GLN A 269 4.35 -12.31 -9.20
C GLN A 269 5.47 -11.32 -9.56
N VAL A 270 5.68 -10.28 -8.75
CA VAL A 270 6.82 -9.34 -8.90
C VAL A 270 8.15 -10.09 -8.80
N ARG A 271 8.26 -11.04 -7.87
CA ARG A 271 9.44 -11.90 -7.73
C ARG A 271 9.61 -12.87 -8.89
N GLN A 272 8.52 -13.51 -9.33
CA GLN A 272 8.54 -14.46 -10.43
C GLN A 272 8.92 -13.81 -11.77
N ALA A 273 8.64 -12.52 -11.93
CA ALA A 273 9.04 -11.75 -13.12
C ALA A 273 10.56 -11.66 -13.30
N ASP A 274 11.34 -11.90 -12.22
CA ASP A 274 12.80 -11.93 -12.22
C ASP A 274 13.42 -10.76 -12.98
N ALA A 275 13.01 -9.54 -12.63
CA ALA A 275 13.43 -8.32 -13.29
C ALA A 275 14.92 -8.02 -13.03
N ASP A 276 15.60 -7.47 -14.04
CA ASP A 276 16.95 -6.92 -13.93
C ASP A 276 16.93 -5.61 -13.13
N VAL A 277 15.89 -4.80 -13.34
CA VAL A 277 15.71 -3.49 -12.71
C VAL A 277 14.30 -3.37 -12.14
N ILE A 278 14.20 -2.83 -10.92
CA ILE A 278 12.93 -2.39 -10.31
C ILE A 278 12.91 -0.87 -10.33
N LEU A 279 11.88 -0.29 -10.92
CA LEU A 279 11.63 1.15 -10.90
C LEU A 279 10.34 1.43 -10.14
N VAL A 280 10.46 2.03 -8.95
CA VAL A 280 9.33 2.48 -8.12
C VAL A 280 8.94 3.89 -8.54
N ALA A 281 7.81 3.99 -9.21
CA ALA A 281 7.29 5.22 -9.81
C ALA A 281 5.83 5.42 -9.40
N CYS A 282 5.56 5.44 -8.09
CA CYS A 282 4.17 5.43 -7.66
C CYS A 282 3.45 6.72 -8.05
N CYS A 283 2.24 6.58 -8.61
CA CYS A 283 1.48 7.71 -9.14
C CYS A 283 1.03 8.65 -8.01
N GLY A 284 1.08 9.97 -8.26
CA GLY A 284 0.75 10.98 -7.26
C GLY A 284 1.84 11.23 -6.21
N PHE A 285 2.97 10.53 -6.26
CA PHE A 285 4.08 10.70 -5.30
C PHE A 285 5.36 11.24 -5.95
N GLY A 286 5.96 12.21 -5.27
CA GLY A 286 7.28 12.74 -5.59
C GLY A 286 8.42 11.78 -5.21
N LEU A 287 9.66 12.14 -5.59
CA LEU A 287 10.85 11.30 -5.36
C LEU A 287 11.02 10.94 -3.87
N GLU A 288 10.98 11.92 -2.98
CA GLU A 288 11.20 11.70 -1.53
C GLU A 288 10.23 10.67 -0.96
N ARG A 289 8.94 10.80 -1.33
CA ARG A 289 7.90 9.85 -0.94
C ARG A 289 8.16 8.45 -1.51
N ASN A 290 8.52 8.35 -2.78
CA ASN A 290 8.81 7.06 -3.40
C ASN A 290 10.06 6.40 -2.83
N VAL A 291 11.11 7.16 -2.46
CA VAL A 291 12.29 6.63 -1.75
C VAL A 291 11.88 6.06 -0.39
N ARG A 292 11.12 6.84 0.40
CA ARG A 292 10.61 6.42 1.71
C ARG A 292 9.78 5.14 1.62
N ASP A 293 8.83 5.09 0.70
CA ASP A 293 7.94 3.94 0.55
C ASP A 293 8.69 2.71 0.00
N THR A 294 9.71 2.91 -0.84
CA THR A 294 10.62 1.83 -1.27
C THR A 294 11.34 1.21 -0.08
N PHE A 295 11.82 2.02 0.88
CA PHE A 295 12.36 1.48 2.13
C PHE A 295 11.29 0.81 3.00
N GLY A 296 10.07 1.35 3.04
CA GLY A 296 8.93 0.73 3.72
C GLY A 296 8.60 -0.68 3.18
N ALA A 297 8.81 -0.90 1.88
CA ALA A 297 8.66 -2.19 1.21
C ALA A 297 9.94 -3.05 1.18
N ARG A 298 10.96 -2.73 2.00
CA ARG A 298 12.25 -3.44 2.05
C ARG A 298 12.08 -4.95 2.19
N ASN A 299 11.14 -5.40 3.03
CA ASN A 299 10.96 -6.83 3.29
C ASN A 299 10.61 -7.62 2.03
N GLN A 300 9.84 -7.02 1.11
CA GLN A 300 9.47 -7.61 -0.15
C GLN A 300 10.58 -7.42 -1.19
N LEU A 301 11.13 -6.20 -1.29
CA LEU A 301 12.12 -5.82 -2.28
C LEU A 301 13.48 -6.50 -2.09
N GLN A 302 13.94 -6.71 -0.85
CA GLN A 302 15.24 -7.35 -0.55
C GLN A 302 15.36 -8.79 -1.08
N GLN A 303 14.22 -9.42 -1.38
CA GLN A 303 14.15 -10.79 -1.87
C GLN A 303 14.39 -10.88 -3.39
N LEU A 304 14.38 -9.74 -4.09
CA LEU A 304 14.49 -9.66 -5.55
C LEU A 304 15.95 -9.69 -6.01
N ARG A 305 16.18 -10.23 -7.22
CA ARG A 305 17.51 -10.22 -7.87
C ARG A 305 18.02 -8.79 -8.08
N ALA A 306 17.14 -7.88 -8.47
CA ALA A 306 17.45 -6.46 -8.61
C ALA A 306 18.01 -5.84 -7.31
N ALA A 307 17.53 -6.21 -6.12
CA ALA A 307 18.08 -5.72 -4.86
C ALA A 307 19.53 -6.17 -4.67
N ARG A 308 19.82 -7.46 -4.90
CA ARG A 308 21.18 -8.03 -4.78
C ARG A 308 22.17 -7.36 -5.73
N ASN A 309 21.69 -6.96 -6.90
CA ASN A 309 22.47 -6.28 -7.93
C ASN A 309 22.50 -4.74 -7.76
N ARG A 310 21.89 -4.19 -6.70
CA ARG A 310 21.77 -2.74 -6.46
C ARG A 310 21.06 -1.99 -7.60
N ARG A 311 20.01 -2.61 -8.17
CA ARG A 311 19.23 -2.12 -9.32
C ARG A 311 17.77 -1.82 -8.97
N ILE A 312 17.55 -1.26 -7.77
CA ILE A 312 16.25 -0.71 -7.37
C ILE A 312 16.36 0.80 -7.39
N TYR A 313 15.44 1.45 -8.10
CA TYR A 313 15.40 2.89 -8.23
C TYR A 313 14.01 3.40 -7.84
N ALA A 314 13.97 4.54 -7.15
CA ALA A 314 12.76 5.32 -6.92
C ALA A 314 12.81 6.58 -7.79
N THR A 315 11.67 7.06 -8.23
CA THR A 315 11.56 8.27 -9.06
C THR A 315 10.37 9.13 -8.66
N ASN A 316 10.31 10.38 -9.13
CA ASN A 316 9.10 11.19 -9.08
C ASN A 316 8.06 10.58 -10.03
N GLY A 317 7.25 9.67 -9.50
CA GLY A 317 6.24 8.93 -10.25
C GLY A 317 5.14 9.83 -10.77
N ASP A 318 4.77 10.85 -9.99
CA ASP A 318 3.81 11.86 -10.41
C ASP A 318 4.26 12.61 -11.67
N HIS A 319 5.43 13.26 -11.64
CA HIS A 319 5.88 14.12 -12.74
C HIS A 319 6.25 13.38 -14.02
N TYR A 320 6.88 12.21 -13.90
CA TYR A 320 7.53 11.57 -15.03
C TYR A 320 6.78 10.34 -15.57
N PHE A 321 5.80 9.82 -14.83
CA PHE A 321 5.12 8.56 -15.19
C PHE A 321 3.59 8.67 -15.13
N ALA A 322 3.01 9.49 -14.24
CA ALA A 322 1.55 9.56 -14.05
C ALA A 322 0.87 10.72 -14.82
N ARG A 323 1.62 11.75 -15.23
CA ARG A 323 1.09 12.93 -15.94
C ARG A 323 1.23 12.77 -17.46
N PRO A 324 0.14 12.49 -18.20
CA PRO A 324 0.20 12.26 -19.64
C PRO A 324 0.41 13.55 -20.44
N GLY A 325 1.67 13.97 -20.55
CA GLY A 325 2.10 15.16 -21.28
C GLY A 325 3.56 15.07 -21.72
N PRO A 326 4.15 16.20 -22.19
CA PRO A 326 5.50 16.21 -22.75
C PRO A 326 6.60 15.67 -21.82
N LYS A 327 6.40 15.75 -20.49
CA LYS A 327 7.35 15.26 -19.48
C LYS A 327 7.51 13.74 -19.45
N LEU A 328 6.62 12.96 -20.07
CA LEU A 328 6.82 11.51 -20.19
C LEU A 328 8.09 11.13 -20.96
N LEU A 329 8.62 12.01 -21.81
CA LEU A 329 9.95 11.84 -22.41
C LEU A 329 11.03 11.69 -21.34
N HIS A 330 10.97 12.47 -20.26
CA HIS A 330 11.92 12.40 -19.14
C HIS A 330 11.78 11.08 -18.40
N GLY A 331 10.55 10.57 -18.23
CA GLY A 331 10.32 9.24 -17.66
C GLY A 331 10.94 8.11 -18.50
N ALA A 332 10.82 8.18 -19.84
CA ALA A 332 11.46 7.22 -20.73
C ALA A 332 13.00 7.30 -20.66
N ILE A 333 13.56 8.51 -20.58
CA ILE A 333 15.00 8.72 -20.35
C ILE A 333 15.42 8.10 -19.00
N ILE A 334 14.67 8.32 -17.92
CA ILE A 334 14.95 7.74 -16.60
C ILE A 334 14.90 6.21 -16.65
N MET A 335 13.92 5.61 -17.34
CA MET A 335 13.87 4.16 -17.56
C MET A 335 15.15 3.67 -18.25
N ALA A 336 15.59 4.33 -19.32
CA ALA A 336 16.81 3.97 -20.04
C ALA A 336 18.06 4.12 -19.15
N LEU A 337 18.23 5.26 -18.48
CA LEU A 337 19.38 5.52 -17.60
C LEU A 337 19.49 4.51 -16.45
N THR A 338 18.36 4.11 -15.86
CA THR A 338 18.34 3.13 -14.76
C THR A 338 18.53 1.69 -15.26
N ALA A 339 17.95 1.34 -16.42
CA ALA A 339 18.09 0.04 -17.06
C ALA A 339 19.49 -0.22 -17.64
N TYR A 340 20.22 0.82 -18.02
CA TYR A 340 21.56 0.72 -18.60
C TYR A 340 22.64 1.32 -17.70
N ALA A 341 22.38 1.48 -16.39
CA ALA A 341 23.31 2.08 -15.44
C ALA A 341 24.68 1.38 -15.34
N ASP A 342 24.76 0.11 -15.74
CA ASP A 342 25.98 -0.70 -15.81
C ASP A 342 26.68 -0.66 -17.18
N GLN A 343 26.16 0.13 -18.13
CA GLN A 343 26.73 0.37 -19.46
C GLN A 343 27.05 1.86 -19.64
N PRO A 344 28.23 2.33 -19.18
CA PRO A 344 28.60 3.75 -19.18
C PRO A 344 28.52 4.40 -20.56
N GLU A 345 28.80 3.66 -21.64
CA GLU A 345 28.73 4.16 -23.01
C GLU A 345 27.30 4.53 -23.40
N VAL A 346 26.31 3.71 -23.01
CA VAL A 346 24.88 3.98 -23.25
C VAL A 346 24.43 5.19 -22.45
N VAL A 347 24.81 5.25 -21.17
CA VAL A 347 24.49 6.38 -20.29
C VAL A 347 25.05 7.68 -20.85
N GLN A 348 26.32 7.69 -21.28
CA GLN A 348 26.95 8.87 -21.89
C GLN A 348 26.27 9.28 -23.19
N ALA A 349 25.89 8.32 -24.04
CA ALA A 349 25.19 8.59 -25.29
C ALA A 349 23.82 9.22 -25.04
N ILE A 350 23.05 8.71 -24.07
CA ILE A 350 21.77 9.30 -23.65
C ILE A 350 21.99 10.72 -23.11
N GLN A 351 22.97 10.92 -22.22
CA GLN A 351 23.26 12.22 -21.63
C GLN A 351 23.79 13.27 -22.63
N ALA A 352 24.29 12.83 -23.79
CA ALA A 352 24.75 13.71 -24.86
C ALA A 352 23.61 14.21 -25.78
N LEU A 353 22.39 13.69 -25.62
CA LEU A 353 21.23 14.15 -26.39
C LEU A 353 20.87 15.59 -25.99
N ASP A 354 20.59 16.43 -26.98
CA ASP A 354 20.40 17.88 -26.81
C ASP A 354 19.15 18.27 -26.01
N PHE A 355 18.21 17.33 -25.87
CA PHE A 355 16.99 17.46 -25.07
C PHE A 355 17.07 16.80 -23.69
N VAL A 356 18.22 16.23 -23.32
CA VAL A 356 18.46 15.67 -21.97
C VAL A 356 19.13 16.73 -21.12
N ASP A 357 18.47 17.14 -20.04
CA ASP A 357 19.07 18.05 -19.07
C ASP A 357 20.31 17.41 -18.43
N ALA A 358 21.43 18.14 -18.41
CA ALA A 358 22.68 17.66 -17.83
C ALA A 358 22.56 17.30 -16.34
N GLU A 359 21.58 17.89 -15.65
CA GLU A 359 21.23 17.63 -14.25
C GLU A 359 19.87 16.90 -14.11
N LEU A 360 19.46 16.10 -15.10
CA LEU A 360 18.20 15.35 -15.06
C LEU A 360 18.10 14.56 -13.75
N GLY A 361 17.29 15.08 -12.83
CA GLY A 361 17.10 14.57 -11.48
C GLY A 361 15.74 13.95 -11.26
N GLY A 362 15.35 13.76 -10.00
CA GLY A 362 14.06 13.19 -9.63
C GLY A 362 14.02 11.65 -9.78
N TYR A 363 15.17 10.99 -9.76
CA TYR A 363 15.30 9.55 -9.51
C TYR A 363 16.54 9.26 -8.66
N GLN A 364 16.52 8.15 -7.93
CA GLN A 364 17.59 7.76 -7.03
C GLN A 364 17.65 6.24 -6.91
N MET A 365 18.87 5.67 -6.88
CA MET A 365 19.07 4.26 -6.51
C MET A 365 18.81 4.08 -5.01
N VAL A 366 17.96 3.11 -4.68
CA VAL A 366 17.56 2.80 -3.30
C VAL A 366 18.18 1.47 -2.91
N ASP A 367 19.25 1.52 -2.11
CA ASP A 367 19.90 0.31 -1.59
C ASP A 367 19.13 -0.24 -0.39
N VAL A 368 18.10 -1.04 -0.68
CA VAL A 368 17.30 -1.72 0.35
C VAL A 368 18.09 -2.77 1.13
N LEU A 369 19.34 -3.08 0.75
CA LEU A 369 20.23 -3.99 1.47
C LEU A 369 21.21 -3.25 2.38
N ASP A 370 21.32 -1.91 2.24
CA ASP A 370 22.25 -1.11 3.03
C ASP A 370 22.00 -1.31 4.54
N PRO A 371 23.00 -1.83 5.29
CA PRO A 371 22.88 -2.02 6.73
C PRO A 371 22.96 -0.70 7.51
N THR A 372 23.51 0.37 6.95
CA THR A 372 23.57 1.70 7.59
C THR A 372 22.21 2.40 7.54
N ILE A 373 21.39 2.09 6.53
CA ILE A 373 20.00 2.56 6.45
C ILE A 373 19.08 1.84 7.44
N VAL A 374 19.47 0.66 7.94
CA VAL A 374 18.81 0.04 9.12
C VAL A 374 18.94 0.93 10.36
N GLN A 375 19.92 1.85 10.41
CA GLN A 375 20.08 2.85 11.47
C GLN A 375 19.55 4.24 11.10
N ALA A 376 19.36 4.54 9.82
CA ALA A 376 18.93 5.87 9.33
C ALA A 376 17.44 5.95 8.95
N ASN A 377 16.72 4.83 8.85
CA ASN A 377 15.26 4.80 8.63
C ASN A 377 14.45 5.12 9.90
N ASN A 378 14.96 6.01 10.75
CA ASN A 378 14.26 6.55 11.91
C ASN A 378 13.43 7.81 11.60
N ASP A 379 13.30 8.19 10.31
CA ASP A 379 12.52 9.39 9.88
C ASP A 379 11.12 9.06 9.30
N VAL A 380 10.67 7.81 9.44
CA VAL A 380 9.27 7.59 9.87
C VAL A 380 9.36 7.62 11.38
N PRO A 381 8.52 8.39 12.13
CA PRO A 381 8.55 8.32 13.58
C PRO A 381 8.45 6.86 13.99
N ASP A 382 9.57 6.29 14.44
CA ASP A 382 9.61 4.95 14.98
C ASP A 382 8.61 4.91 16.15
N MET A 383 8.09 3.74 16.56
CA MET A 383 7.22 3.74 17.74
C MET A 383 7.95 4.16 19.03
N GLU A 384 9.29 4.18 18.97
CA GLU A 384 10.14 4.88 19.92
C GLU A 384 9.75 6.34 20.11
N ASP A 385 9.25 6.98 19.06
CA ASP A 385 8.75 8.34 19.07
C ASP A 385 7.37 8.45 19.75
N PHE A 386 6.45 7.50 19.56
CA PHE A 386 5.15 7.54 20.26
C PHE A 386 5.26 7.25 21.75
N ASP A 387 6.09 6.27 22.14
CA ASP A 387 6.35 5.97 23.56
C ASP A 387 7.11 7.11 24.23
N ARG A 388 8.05 7.75 23.52
CA ARG A 388 8.74 8.96 23.98
C ARG A 388 7.77 10.14 24.10
N LEU A 389 7.04 10.50 23.05
CA LEU A 389 6.04 11.57 23.03
C LEU A 389 4.98 11.35 24.11
N HIS A 390 4.56 10.10 24.30
CA HIS A 390 3.67 9.75 25.39
C HIS A 390 4.31 9.97 26.76
N ARG A 391 5.54 9.49 26.98
CA ARG A 391 6.26 9.70 28.25
C ARG A 391 6.48 11.18 28.52
N GLU A 392 6.92 11.95 27.54
CA GLU A 392 7.13 13.40 27.62
C GLU A 392 5.82 14.13 27.93
N ALA A 393 4.73 13.79 27.22
CA ALA A 393 3.41 14.34 27.49
C ALA A 393 2.94 13.99 28.91
N CYS A 394 3.11 12.75 29.36
CA CYS A 394 2.79 12.32 30.73
C CYS A 394 3.64 13.06 31.77
N SER A 395 4.96 13.16 31.57
CA SER A 395 5.87 13.89 32.46
C SER A 395 5.55 15.38 32.53
N ALA A 396 5.05 15.97 31.44
CA ALA A 396 4.56 17.34 31.39
C ALA A 396 3.11 17.51 31.92
N GLY A 397 2.45 16.43 32.39
CA GLY A 397 1.07 16.46 32.86
C GLY A 397 0.01 16.66 31.77
N SER A 398 0.39 16.52 30.50
CA SER A 398 -0.51 16.65 29.35
C SER A 398 -1.44 15.44 29.22
N LEU A 399 -2.72 15.70 28.97
CA LEU A 399 -3.77 14.67 28.80
C LEU A 399 -3.79 14.05 27.40
N SER A 400 -2.98 14.56 26.48
CA SER A 400 -2.92 14.09 25.11
C SER A 400 -1.68 14.61 24.40
N TYR A 401 -1.29 13.96 23.32
CA TYR A 401 -0.31 14.46 22.35
C TYR A 401 -0.83 14.24 20.92
N PRO A 402 -0.41 15.06 19.94
CA PRO A 402 -0.73 14.80 18.54
C PRO A 402 0.04 13.55 18.07
N ASP A 403 -0.66 12.64 17.39
CA ASP A 403 -0.04 11.52 16.70
C ASP A 403 0.82 12.08 15.55
N PRO A 404 2.16 11.94 15.56
CA PRO A 404 3.01 12.44 14.49
C PRO A 404 2.78 11.77 13.12
N VAL A 405 2.04 10.65 13.06
CA VAL A 405 1.75 9.95 11.81
C VAL A 405 0.33 10.24 11.31
N THR A 406 -0.67 10.35 12.19
CA THR A 406 -2.07 10.56 11.76
C THR A 406 -2.61 11.96 12.04
N GLY A 407 -1.87 12.82 12.74
CA GLY A 407 -2.32 14.13 13.21
C GLY A 407 -3.43 14.08 14.28
N TYR A 408 -3.89 12.90 14.67
CA TYR A 408 -4.99 12.74 15.62
C TYR A 408 -4.54 12.98 17.05
N LYS A 409 -5.48 13.40 17.89
CA LYS A 409 -5.23 13.58 19.31
C LYS A 409 -5.21 12.23 20.03
N VAL A 410 -4.04 11.78 20.45
CA VAL A 410 -3.87 10.55 21.24
C VAL A 410 -3.98 10.89 22.71
N PHE A 411 -4.92 10.26 23.42
CA PHE A 411 -5.01 10.40 24.87
C PHE A 411 -3.82 9.72 25.56
N THR A 412 -3.25 10.41 26.55
CA THR A 412 -2.20 9.84 27.40
C THR A 412 -2.80 8.89 28.42
N GLU A 413 -1.93 8.12 29.07
CA GLU A 413 -2.32 7.18 30.12
C GLU A 413 -2.91 7.96 31.30
N LEU A 414 -2.35 9.15 31.60
CA LEU A 414 -2.88 10.07 32.61
C LEU A 414 -4.35 10.45 32.32
N ALA A 415 -4.67 10.78 31.08
CA ALA A 415 -6.05 11.12 30.70
C ALA A 415 -7.01 9.95 30.87
N HIS A 416 -6.56 8.74 30.53
CA HIS A 416 -7.33 7.54 30.78
C HIS A 416 -7.50 7.27 32.28
N ARG A 417 -6.44 7.39 33.08
CA ARG A 417 -6.47 7.21 34.54
C ARG A 417 -7.40 8.22 35.21
N GLN A 418 -7.38 9.49 34.77
CA GLN A 418 -8.29 10.53 35.25
C GLN A 418 -9.75 10.23 34.88
N ARG A 419 -9.98 9.67 33.68
CA ARG A 419 -11.32 9.25 33.23
C ARG A 419 -11.83 8.00 33.93
N GLY A 420 -10.94 7.13 34.41
CA GLY A 420 -11.28 5.90 35.12
C GLY A 420 -11.74 4.72 34.25
N LYS A 421 -11.72 4.84 32.91
CA LYS A 421 -12.15 3.77 31.98
C LYS A 421 -11.54 3.87 30.58
N CYS A 422 -11.52 2.74 29.86
CA CYS A 422 -11.13 2.69 28.44
C CYS A 422 -12.08 3.55 27.56
N CYS A 423 -11.53 4.27 26.58
CA CYS A 423 -12.33 5.10 25.66
C CYS A 423 -13.04 4.32 24.55
N GLY A 424 -12.58 3.10 24.22
CA GLY A 424 -13.11 2.28 23.13
C GLY A 424 -12.51 2.53 21.74
N SER A 425 -11.55 3.45 21.61
CA SER A 425 -11.00 3.87 20.31
C SER A 425 -9.69 3.20 19.90
N GLY A 426 -9.14 2.26 20.68
CA GLY A 426 -7.87 1.60 20.32
C GLY A 426 -6.61 2.43 20.60
N CYS A 427 -6.64 3.34 21.58
CA CYS A 427 -5.52 4.25 21.88
C CYS A 427 -4.19 3.52 22.12
N ARG A 428 -3.07 4.11 21.69
CA ARG A 428 -1.72 3.50 21.76
C ARG A 428 -1.26 3.10 23.17
N HIS A 429 -1.77 3.78 24.20
CA HIS A 429 -1.34 3.62 25.60
C HIS A 429 -2.54 3.52 26.55
N CYS A 430 -3.41 2.55 26.31
CA CYS A 430 -4.58 2.32 27.17
C CYS A 430 -4.19 1.52 28.43
N PRO A 431 -4.35 2.07 29.66
CA PRO A 431 -4.04 1.34 30.90
C PRO A 431 -5.11 0.32 31.30
N TYR A 432 -6.18 0.20 30.50
CA TYR A 432 -7.35 -0.64 30.78
C TYR A 432 -7.50 -1.79 29.76
N ASN A 433 -6.37 -2.29 29.23
CA ASN A 433 -6.31 -3.47 28.35
C ASN A 433 -7.29 -3.41 27.15
N HIS A 434 -7.56 -2.20 26.66
CA HIS A 434 -8.51 -1.93 25.58
C HIS A 434 -9.89 -2.56 25.78
N GLU A 435 -10.35 -2.71 27.04
CA GLU A 435 -11.58 -3.44 27.40
C GLU A 435 -12.83 -3.01 26.61
N ASN A 436 -12.96 -1.71 26.30
CA ASN A 436 -14.13 -1.14 25.61
C ASN A 436 -13.97 -1.05 24.09
N VAL A 437 -12.84 -1.51 23.53
CA VAL A 437 -12.59 -1.43 22.07
C VAL A 437 -13.39 -2.49 21.34
N LYS A 438 -14.24 -2.06 20.41
CA LYS A 438 -14.94 -2.92 19.45
C LYS A 438 -13.98 -3.27 18.29
N ASN A 439 -13.96 -4.51 17.83
CA ASN A 439 -12.93 -5.05 16.93
C ASN A 439 -11.50 -4.78 17.44
N LYS A 440 -11.10 -5.51 18.49
CA LYS A 440 -9.75 -5.37 19.08
C LYS A 440 -8.67 -5.77 18.08
N ALA A 441 -8.83 -6.89 17.39
CA ALA A 441 -7.82 -7.43 16.48
C ALA A 441 -7.36 -6.42 15.42
N GLY A 442 -8.29 -5.68 14.82
CA GLY A 442 -7.99 -4.62 13.85
C GLY A 442 -7.47 -3.29 14.44
N LYS A 443 -7.48 -3.10 15.76
CA LYS A 443 -7.26 -1.76 16.38
C LYS A 443 -6.23 -1.70 17.49
N ILE A 444 -6.00 -2.77 18.24
CA ILE A 444 -5.14 -2.72 19.42
C ILE A 444 -3.69 -2.44 19.02
N GLN A 445 -3.02 -1.65 19.85
CA GLN A 445 -1.60 -1.30 19.67
C GLN A 445 -0.73 -1.82 20.84
N GLN A 446 -1.39 -2.30 21.90
CA GLN A 446 -0.79 -2.98 23.05
C GLN A 446 -1.47 -4.35 23.23
N PRO A 447 -0.85 -5.28 23.97
CA PRO A 447 -1.46 -6.57 24.23
C PRO A 447 -2.84 -6.44 24.88
N ALA A 448 -3.81 -7.23 24.40
CA ALA A 448 -5.16 -7.24 24.93
C ALA A 448 -5.83 -8.60 24.71
N MET A 449 -6.74 -8.96 25.63
CA MET A 449 -7.58 -10.15 25.45
C MET A 449 -8.51 -9.94 24.26
N LEU A 450 -8.34 -10.76 23.22
CA LEU A 450 -9.15 -10.79 22.01
C LEU A 450 -10.41 -11.65 22.21
N THR A 451 -10.26 -12.77 22.91
CA THR A 451 -11.38 -13.63 23.33
C THR A 451 -11.19 -14.01 24.80
N ALA A 452 -12.29 -14.14 25.56
CA ALA A 452 -12.24 -14.56 26.95
C ALA A 452 -12.20 -16.09 27.13
N GLY A 453 -12.51 -16.83 26.07
CA GLY A 453 -12.75 -18.27 26.14
C GLY A 453 -14.00 -18.64 26.93
N ASP A 454 -14.34 -19.92 26.90
CA ASP A 454 -15.41 -20.48 27.71
C ASP A 454 -15.04 -20.40 29.20
N GLN A 455 -16.01 -20.00 30.02
CA GLN A 455 -15.82 -19.84 31.46
C GLN A 455 -15.87 -21.18 32.21
N THR A 456 -16.40 -22.21 31.56
CA THR A 456 -16.57 -23.55 32.10
C THR A 456 -16.05 -24.58 31.10
N GLY A 457 -15.64 -25.74 31.59
CA GLY A 457 -15.12 -26.82 30.75
C GLY A 457 -13.66 -27.17 31.06
N PRO A 458 -13.13 -28.20 30.41
CA PRO A 458 -11.86 -28.84 30.76
C PRO A 458 -10.61 -27.99 30.51
N LEU A 459 -10.70 -26.95 29.66
CA LEU A 459 -9.60 -26.03 29.37
C LEU A 459 -9.86 -24.60 29.85
N ALA A 460 -10.94 -24.39 30.61
CA ALA A 460 -11.30 -23.08 31.13
C ALA A 460 -10.19 -22.52 32.02
N LEU A 461 -9.98 -21.20 31.97
CA LEU A 461 -8.90 -20.53 32.72
C LEU A 461 -9.03 -20.64 34.25
N SER A 462 -10.22 -21.02 34.75
CA SER A 462 -10.49 -21.29 36.15
C SER A 462 -9.93 -22.63 36.64
N ASN A 463 -9.45 -23.50 35.74
CA ASN A 463 -8.94 -24.82 36.06
C ASN A 463 -7.50 -24.77 36.59
N GLY A 464 -7.28 -24.25 37.79
CA GLY A 464 -5.94 -24.30 38.43
C GLY A 464 -4.89 -23.44 37.73
N ASN A 465 -3.68 -23.97 37.55
CA ASN A 465 -2.58 -23.22 36.91
C ASN A 465 -2.83 -23.04 35.41
N LEU A 466 -2.29 -21.96 34.84
CA LEU A 466 -2.45 -21.63 33.42
C LEU A 466 -1.25 -22.12 32.60
N HIS A 467 -1.58 -22.74 31.49
CA HIS A 467 -0.68 -23.01 30.37
C HIS A 467 -1.02 -22.04 29.24
N VAL A 468 0.01 -21.47 28.61
CA VAL A 468 -0.15 -20.54 27.49
C VAL A 468 0.50 -21.14 26.25
N LEU A 469 -0.28 -21.42 25.21
CA LEU A 469 0.22 -21.92 23.93
C LEU A 469 0.47 -20.77 22.98
N PHE A 470 1.69 -20.69 22.43
CA PHE A 470 1.98 -19.83 21.29
C PHE A 470 1.30 -20.40 20.05
N PHE A 471 0.29 -19.70 19.57
CA PHE A 471 -0.63 -20.20 18.56
C PHE A 471 -0.50 -19.40 17.27
N SER A 472 -0.13 -20.10 16.19
CA SER A 472 0.07 -19.51 14.87
C SER A 472 -1.15 -19.65 13.96
N GLY A 473 -2.10 -20.53 14.31
CA GLY A 473 -3.28 -20.83 13.49
C GLY A 473 -3.08 -21.97 12.49
N GLY A 474 -1.85 -22.46 12.34
CA GLY A 474 -1.55 -23.60 11.48
C GLY A 474 -1.65 -24.96 12.17
N LYS A 475 -1.55 -26.02 11.36
CA LYS A 475 -1.74 -27.43 11.77
C LYS A 475 -0.88 -27.83 12.99
N ASP A 476 0.35 -27.36 13.09
CA ASP A 476 1.30 -27.78 14.14
C ASP A 476 0.87 -27.22 15.50
N SER A 477 0.52 -25.93 15.53
CA SER A 477 -0.02 -25.28 16.72
C SER A 477 -1.39 -25.83 17.11
N PHE A 478 -2.21 -26.26 16.13
CA PHE A 478 -3.47 -26.95 16.37
C PHE A 478 -3.27 -28.35 16.99
N LEU A 479 -2.33 -29.15 16.46
CA LEU A 479 -1.96 -30.44 17.05
C LEU A 479 -1.41 -30.27 18.47
N ALA A 480 -0.69 -29.18 18.76
CA ALA A 480 -0.26 -28.84 20.11
C ALA A 480 -1.45 -28.55 21.06
N ILE A 481 -2.53 -27.91 20.59
CA ILE A 481 -3.78 -27.78 21.38
C ILE A 481 -4.32 -29.17 21.73
N ARG A 482 -4.39 -30.08 20.76
CA ARG A 482 -4.91 -31.44 20.97
C ARG A 482 -4.05 -32.25 21.94
N ALA A 483 -2.73 -32.14 21.83
CA ALA A 483 -1.79 -32.76 22.77
C ALA A 483 -1.97 -32.24 24.21
N LEU A 484 -2.06 -30.91 24.38
CA LEU A 484 -2.35 -30.30 25.69
C LEU A 484 -3.74 -30.69 26.21
N THR A 485 -4.73 -30.85 25.32
CA THR A 485 -6.07 -31.30 25.69
C THR A 485 -6.06 -32.71 26.25
N ARG A 486 -5.34 -33.64 25.62
CA ARG A 486 -5.12 -35.00 26.14
C ARG A 486 -4.41 -34.97 27.49
N GLN A 487 -3.39 -34.12 27.63
CA GLN A 487 -2.68 -33.96 28.89
C GLN A 487 -3.61 -33.44 29.99
N ALA A 488 -4.47 -32.46 29.72
CA ALA A 488 -5.43 -31.92 30.69
C ALA A 488 -6.49 -32.97 31.12
N LYS A 489 -6.79 -33.95 30.25
CA LYS A 489 -7.65 -35.10 30.60
C LYS A 489 -6.95 -36.12 31.51
N GLN A 490 -5.65 -36.34 31.29
CA GLN A 490 -4.88 -37.41 31.95
C GLN A 490 -4.18 -36.96 33.23
N THR A 491 -3.74 -35.70 33.27
CA THR A 491 -3.08 -35.07 34.42
C THR A 491 -4.05 -34.10 35.09
N ALA A 492 -3.68 -33.53 36.24
CA ALA A 492 -4.53 -32.55 36.93
C ALA A 492 -4.99 -31.44 35.96
N PRO A 493 -6.27 -31.01 36.01
CA PRO A 493 -6.80 -30.03 35.07
C PRO A 493 -6.03 -28.70 35.21
N PHE A 494 -5.65 -28.14 34.07
CA PHE A 494 -5.04 -26.83 33.92
C PHE A 494 -5.89 -25.96 32.97
N GLY A 495 -5.82 -24.65 33.11
CA GLY A 495 -6.44 -23.71 32.16
C GLY A 495 -5.55 -23.48 30.95
N LEU A 496 -6.12 -23.38 29.75
CA LEU A 496 -5.37 -23.11 28.52
C LEU A 496 -5.75 -21.76 27.91
N ALA A 497 -4.75 -20.91 27.71
CA ALA A 497 -4.86 -19.70 26.91
C ALA A 497 -3.98 -19.80 25.66
N LEU A 498 -4.42 -19.16 24.58
CA LEU A 498 -3.66 -18.97 23.37
C LEU A 498 -3.01 -17.58 23.41
N LEU A 499 -1.75 -17.49 22.98
CA LEU A 499 -1.05 -16.24 22.74
C LEU A 499 -0.62 -16.21 21.27
N THR A 500 -0.97 -15.14 20.58
CA THR A 500 -0.52 -14.94 19.20
C THR A 500 0.11 -13.57 19.02
N THR A 501 1.20 -13.54 18.27
CA THR A 501 1.91 -12.31 17.90
C THR A 501 1.63 -11.99 16.45
N PHE A 502 1.31 -10.73 16.16
CA PHE A 502 0.98 -10.29 14.80
C PHE A 502 1.54 -8.89 14.57
N ASP A 503 1.78 -8.56 13.32
CA ASP A 503 2.27 -7.24 12.93
C ASP A 503 1.21 -6.17 13.23
N ALA A 504 1.57 -5.16 14.01
CA ALA A 504 0.63 -4.15 14.51
C ALA A 504 0.04 -3.27 13.41
N THR A 505 0.70 -3.19 12.26
CA THR A 505 0.27 -2.38 11.11
C THR A 505 -0.56 -3.22 10.15
N SER A 506 0.04 -4.25 9.56
CA SER A 506 -0.59 -5.12 8.56
C SER A 506 -1.63 -6.08 9.14
N ARG A 507 -1.63 -6.30 10.46
CA ARG A 507 -2.51 -7.26 11.15
C ARG A 507 -2.28 -8.72 10.72
N ILE A 508 -1.14 -9.00 10.11
CA ILE A 508 -0.75 -10.34 9.65
C ILE A 508 0.10 -11.06 10.70
N ILE A 509 -0.13 -12.35 10.87
CA ILE A 509 0.71 -13.24 11.67
C ILE A 509 1.94 -13.59 10.84
N ALA A 510 3.11 -13.26 11.38
CA ALA A 510 4.38 -13.51 10.71
C ALA A 510 4.57 -15.01 10.38
N HIS A 511 5.24 -15.28 9.26
CA HIS A 511 5.49 -16.61 8.69
C HIS A 511 4.25 -17.33 8.11
N GLN A 512 3.10 -17.27 8.77
CA GLN A 512 1.87 -17.93 8.28
C GLN A 512 1.19 -17.19 7.11
N ASP A 513 1.49 -15.88 6.97
CA ASP A 513 0.90 -14.96 5.99
C ASP A 513 -0.64 -14.94 6.05
N MET A 514 -1.17 -14.94 7.28
CA MET A 514 -2.60 -14.97 7.56
C MET A 514 -3.05 -13.80 8.45
N PRO A 515 -4.27 -13.27 8.25
CA PRO A 515 -4.84 -12.24 9.11
C PRO A 515 -5.05 -12.73 10.56
N ILE A 516 -4.85 -11.84 11.53
CA ILE A 516 -5.14 -12.09 12.95
C ILE A 516 -6.60 -12.49 13.19
N ASP A 517 -7.54 -11.99 12.38
CA ASP A 517 -8.97 -12.29 12.52
C ASP A 517 -9.26 -13.79 12.34
N THR A 518 -8.48 -14.48 11.51
CA THR A 518 -8.60 -15.94 11.36
C THR A 518 -8.23 -16.67 12.65
N VAL A 519 -7.21 -16.22 13.38
CA VAL A 519 -6.87 -16.81 14.69
C VAL A 519 -7.90 -16.46 15.77
N VAL A 520 -8.50 -15.27 15.71
CA VAL A 520 -9.63 -14.91 16.58
C VAL A 520 -10.82 -15.83 16.34
N GLU A 521 -11.14 -16.11 15.08
CA GLU A 521 -12.20 -17.04 14.70
C GLU A 521 -11.91 -18.46 15.22
N GLN A 522 -10.68 -18.96 15.03
CA GLN A 522 -10.26 -20.26 15.56
C GLN A 522 -10.42 -20.34 17.09
N ALA A 523 -9.90 -19.35 17.81
CA ALA A 523 -9.99 -19.32 19.27
C ALA A 523 -11.45 -19.22 19.76
N THR A 524 -12.27 -18.43 19.07
CA THR A 524 -13.70 -18.27 19.39
C THR A 524 -14.44 -19.59 19.19
N HIS A 525 -14.24 -20.24 18.05
CA HIS A 525 -14.89 -21.53 17.73
C HIS A 525 -14.49 -22.63 18.73
N LEU A 526 -13.19 -22.72 19.05
CA LEU A 526 -12.68 -23.68 20.01
C LEU A 526 -13.05 -23.35 21.47
N GLY A 527 -13.63 -22.18 21.75
CA GLY A 527 -13.96 -21.74 23.11
C GLY A 527 -12.70 -21.46 23.96
N LEU A 528 -11.58 -21.11 23.34
CA LEU A 528 -10.31 -20.84 24.02
C LEU A 528 -10.08 -19.33 24.17
N ALA A 529 -9.46 -18.95 25.29
CA ALA A 529 -9.07 -17.56 25.52
C ALA A 529 -7.86 -17.20 24.65
N LEU A 530 -7.85 -15.99 24.09
CA LEU A 530 -6.80 -15.52 23.19
C LEU A 530 -6.28 -14.15 23.66
N ILE A 531 -4.98 -14.08 23.93
CA ILE A 531 -4.25 -12.82 24.07
C ILE A 531 -3.57 -12.49 22.73
N GLY A 532 -3.89 -11.32 22.18
CA GLY A 532 -3.21 -10.78 21.01
C GLY A 532 -2.06 -9.88 21.42
N VAL A 533 -0.89 -10.06 20.81
CA VAL A 533 0.32 -9.28 21.09
C VAL A 533 0.78 -8.59 19.79
N PRO A 534 0.41 -7.31 19.56
CA PRO A 534 0.87 -6.56 18.41
C PRO A 534 2.39 -6.34 18.49
N ILE A 535 3.12 -6.74 17.45
CA ILE A 535 4.55 -6.52 17.25
C ILE A 535 4.71 -5.37 16.27
N HIS A 536 5.54 -4.41 16.65
CA HIS A 536 5.80 -3.22 15.83
C HIS A 536 7.21 -3.32 15.29
N ARG A 537 7.35 -3.20 13.96
CA ARG A 537 8.65 -3.20 13.30
C ARG A 537 9.41 -1.93 13.70
N GLY A 538 10.69 -2.05 14.03
CA GLY A 538 11.55 -0.92 14.41
C GLY A 538 11.67 -0.65 15.90
N SER A 539 10.66 -0.96 16.73
CA SER A 539 10.68 -0.50 18.13
C SER A 539 11.84 -1.08 18.96
N ALA A 540 12.54 -0.24 19.76
CA ALA A 540 13.46 -0.67 20.83
C ALA A 540 12.87 -1.73 21.76
N GLU A 541 11.54 -1.76 21.90
CA GLU A 541 10.86 -2.79 22.66
C GLU A 541 10.88 -4.13 21.90
N GLY A 542 11.90 -4.94 22.19
CA GLY A 542 12.07 -6.26 21.58
C GLY A 542 10.90 -7.23 21.83
N TYR A 543 10.81 -8.22 20.94
CA TYR A 543 9.78 -9.29 20.94
C TYR A 543 9.47 -9.86 22.33
N VAL A 544 10.51 -10.26 23.08
CA VAL A 544 10.36 -10.88 24.42
C VAL A 544 9.67 -9.95 25.41
N THR A 545 9.95 -8.64 25.34
CA THR A 545 9.34 -7.65 26.23
C THR A 545 7.85 -7.49 25.97
N ARG A 546 7.42 -7.49 24.69
CA ARG A 546 6.00 -7.41 24.33
C ARG A 546 5.24 -8.68 24.70
N VAL A 547 5.86 -9.83 24.52
CA VAL A 547 5.32 -11.12 25.00
C VAL A 547 5.13 -11.10 26.51
N ARG A 548 6.12 -10.62 27.28
CA ARG A 548 6.00 -10.46 28.74
C ARG A 548 4.80 -9.58 29.12
N LYS A 549 4.62 -8.43 28.46
CA LYS A 549 3.44 -7.56 28.66
C LYS A 549 2.14 -8.31 28.35
N GLY A 550 2.10 -9.11 27.28
CA GLY A 550 0.94 -9.95 26.96
C GLY A 550 0.61 -10.96 28.06
N LEU A 551 1.62 -11.61 28.63
CA LEU A 551 1.46 -12.52 29.77
C LEU A 551 0.95 -11.80 31.02
N GLU A 552 1.41 -10.57 31.29
CA GLU A 552 0.92 -9.73 32.39
C GLU A 552 -0.57 -9.35 32.20
N VAL A 553 -0.95 -8.97 30.97
CA VAL A 553 -2.35 -8.67 30.63
C VAL A 553 -3.23 -9.91 30.80
N LEU A 554 -2.78 -11.08 30.34
CA LEU A 554 -3.48 -12.34 30.55
C LEU A 554 -3.64 -12.63 32.04
N GLN A 555 -2.55 -12.61 32.80
CA GLN A 555 -2.50 -12.90 34.24
C GLN A 555 -3.45 -12.01 35.06
N SER A 556 -3.60 -10.73 34.67
CA SER A 556 -4.51 -9.78 35.32
C SER A 556 -5.98 -9.90 34.89
N SER A 557 -6.24 -10.51 33.73
CA SER A 557 -7.58 -10.65 33.16
C SER A 557 -8.33 -11.90 33.63
N VAL A 558 -7.61 -12.91 34.12
CA VAL A 558 -8.20 -14.19 34.57
C VAL A 558 -8.87 -14.06 35.94
N LYS A 559 -10.09 -14.62 36.05
CA LYS A 559 -10.87 -14.68 37.31
C LYS A 559 -11.45 -16.11 37.50
N PRO A 560 -11.27 -16.75 38.68
CA PRO A 560 -10.41 -16.34 39.80
C PRO A 560 -8.92 -16.27 39.38
N PRO A 561 -8.06 -15.57 40.13
CA PRO A 561 -6.65 -15.44 39.75
C PRO A 561 -5.95 -16.81 39.67
N SER A 562 -5.43 -17.12 38.48
CA SER A 562 -4.72 -18.38 38.17
C SER A 562 -3.32 -18.07 37.66
N LYS A 563 -2.28 -18.71 38.19
CA LYS A 563 -0.89 -18.39 37.85
C LYS A 563 -0.48 -19.00 36.51
N VAL A 564 0.13 -18.22 35.62
CA VAL A 564 0.84 -18.74 34.45
C VAL A 564 2.09 -19.52 34.90
N THR A 565 2.13 -20.81 34.57
CA THR A 565 3.22 -21.71 34.96
C THR A 565 4.00 -22.26 33.79
N THR A 566 3.33 -22.45 32.64
CA THR A 566 3.91 -23.10 31.47
C THR A 566 3.66 -22.28 30.21
N LEU A 567 4.69 -22.14 29.37
CA LEU A 567 4.59 -21.65 28.00
C LEU A 567 4.82 -22.82 27.05
N ALA A 568 3.86 -23.07 26.17
CA ALA A 568 3.88 -24.17 25.23
C ALA A 568 4.08 -23.70 23.78
N PHE A 569 4.73 -24.53 22.96
CA PHE A 569 4.97 -24.25 21.53
C PHE A 569 4.66 -25.48 20.68
N GLY A 570 4.09 -25.26 19.49
CA GLY A 570 3.78 -26.32 18.52
C GLY A 570 4.94 -26.67 17.59
N ASP A 571 6.18 -26.60 18.07
CA ASP A 571 7.36 -26.97 17.27
C ASP A 571 7.47 -28.51 17.15
N LEU A 572 7.87 -29.02 15.98
CA LEU A 572 7.86 -30.46 15.69
C LEU A 572 9.23 -31.14 15.89
N HIS A 573 10.30 -30.74 15.22
CA HIS A 573 11.61 -31.42 15.20
C HIS A 573 12.82 -30.47 15.09
N LEU A 574 12.64 -29.19 14.72
CA LEU A 574 13.71 -28.19 14.63
C LEU A 574 14.37 -27.88 15.98
N GLU A 575 15.47 -28.58 16.29
CA GLU A 575 16.23 -28.42 17.54
C GLU A 575 16.77 -26.99 17.74
N ASN A 576 17.27 -26.36 16.68
CA ASN A 576 17.78 -24.98 16.74
C ASN A 576 16.71 -23.96 17.16
N LEU A 577 15.45 -24.17 16.75
CA LEU A 577 14.33 -23.31 17.14
C LEU A 577 13.99 -23.49 18.64
N VAL A 578 14.01 -24.74 19.11
CA VAL A 578 13.81 -25.08 20.53
C VAL A 578 14.93 -24.48 21.39
N GLU A 579 16.19 -24.59 20.97
CA GLU A 579 17.34 -23.96 21.64
C GLU A 579 17.18 -22.44 21.73
N TRP A 580 16.77 -21.81 20.63
CA TRP A 580 16.52 -20.38 20.61
C TRP A 580 15.41 -19.98 21.60
N ARG A 581 14.27 -20.69 21.62
CA ARG A 581 13.18 -20.42 22.56
C ARG A 581 13.60 -20.63 24.01
N ASN A 582 14.36 -21.68 24.29
CA ASN A 582 14.91 -21.95 25.61
C ASN A 582 15.84 -20.82 26.09
N SER A 583 16.65 -20.26 25.20
CA SER A 583 17.53 -19.14 25.55
C SER A 583 16.77 -17.82 25.72
N GLN A 584 15.94 -17.43 24.74
CA GLN A 584 15.32 -16.11 24.71
C GLN A 584 14.07 -16.03 25.59
N ILE A 585 13.14 -16.98 25.45
CA ILE A 585 11.88 -16.99 26.20
C ILE A 585 12.07 -17.62 27.58
N GLY A 586 13.00 -18.56 27.73
CA GLY A 586 13.33 -19.15 29.04
C GLY A 586 13.80 -18.12 30.06
N SER A 587 14.37 -17.00 29.60
CA SER A 587 14.73 -15.85 30.45
C SER A 587 13.55 -15.25 31.24
N LEU A 588 12.30 -15.50 30.80
CA LEU A 588 11.09 -15.05 31.49
C LEU A 588 10.75 -15.88 32.75
N GLY A 589 11.43 -17.01 32.99
CA GLY A 589 11.28 -17.81 34.21
C GLY A 589 10.06 -18.75 34.23
N TYR A 590 9.42 -18.99 33.09
CA TYR A 590 8.34 -19.97 32.96
C TYR A 590 8.87 -21.34 32.55
N LYS A 591 8.14 -22.41 32.89
CA LYS A 591 8.42 -23.74 32.34
C LYS A 591 8.10 -23.72 30.85
N LEU A 592 9.06 -24.07 29.99
CA LEU A 592 8.79 -24.24 28.56
C LEU A 592 8.39 -25.69 28.29
N GLN A 593 7.40 -25.88 27.41
CA GLN A 593 6.88 -27.18 27.02
C GLN A 593 6.72 -27.25 25.50
N TYR A 594 7.01 -28.41 24.92
CA TYR A 594 6.89 -28.66 23.49
C TYR A 594 6.03 -29.92 23.26
N PRO A 595 4.69 -29.80 23.25
CA PRO A 595 3.79 -30.95 23.38
C PRO A 595 3.83 -31.96 22.22
N VAL A 596 4.33 -31.54 21.06
CA VAL A 596 4.40 -32.34 19.83
C VAL A 596 5.84 -32.50 19.31
N PHE A 597 6.83 -32.07 20.10
CA PHE A 597 8.22 -32.12 19.67
C PHE A 597 8.76 -33.56 19.66
N GLN A 598 9.50 -33.89 18.60
CA GLN A 598 9.99 -35.21 18.25
C GLN A 598 8.90 -36.29 18.23
N THR A 599 7.65 -35.91 17.98
CA THR A 599 6.56 -36.87 17.80
C THR A 599 6.61 -37.43 16.39
N GLU A 600 6.58 -38.76 16.25
CA GLU A 600 6.56 -39.42 14.95
C GLU A 600 5.41 -38.88 14.06
N TYR A 601 5.71 -38.56 12.80
CA TYR A 601 4.73 -38.02 11.85
C TYR A 601 3.49 -38.90 11.70
N GLU A 602 3.62 -40.22 11.82
CA GLU A 602 2.48 -41.12 11.77
C GLU A 602 1.49 -40.87 12.92
N ILE A 603 1.98 -40.55 14.12
CA ILE A 603 1.14 -40.20 15.27
C ILE A 603 0.45 -38.86 15.04
N LEU A 604 1.18 -37.88 14.48
CA LEU A 604 0.63 -36.57 14.15
C LEU A 604 -0.46 -36.68 13.07
N TRP A 605 -0.27 -37.52 12.05
CA TRP A 605 -1.27 -37.79 11.03
C TRP A 605 -2.53 -38.40 11.60
N GLN A 606 -2.40 -39.44 12.43
CA GLN A 606 -3.54 -40.08 13.08
C GLN A 606 -4.34 -39.08 13.92
N ASP A 607 -3.65 -38.17 14.62
CA ASP A 607 -4.31 -37.15 15.43
C ASP A 607 -5.01 -36.08 14.58
N LEU A 608 -4.39 -35.67 13.47
CA LEU A 608 -4.97 -34.71 12.53
C LEU A 608 -6.21 -35.31 11.84
N GLU A 609 -6.14 -36.54 11.39
CA GLU A 609 -7.26 -37.27 10.76
C GLU A 609 -8.40 -37.49 11.76
N ALA A 610 -8.09 -37.89 12.99
CA ALA A 610 -9.08 -38.05 14.07
C ALA A 610 -9.78 -36.73 14.42
N SER A 611 -9.10 -35.58 14.25
CA SER A 611 -9.70 -34.27 14.48
C SER A 611 -10.77 -33.89 13.46
N LYS A 612 -10.69 -34.48 12.25
CA LYS A 612 -11.48 -34.12 11.06
C LYS A 612 -11.35 -32.66 10.60
N VAL A 613 -10.50 -31.87 11.24
CA VAL A 613 -10.31 -30.45 10.90
C VAL A 613 -9.55 -30.35 9.59
N PRO A 614 -10.13 -29.74 8.54
CA PRO A 614 -9.40 -29.53 7.30
C PRO A 614 -8.28 -28.51 7.55
N CYS A 615 -7.07 -28.87 7.10
CA CYS A 615 -5.96 -27.94 7.01
C CYS A 615 -5.76 -27.60 5.54
N VAL A 616 -5.63 -26.32 5.21
CA VAL A 616 -5.36 -25.87 3.83
C VAL A 616 -4.09 -25.07 3.79
N VAL A 617 -3.35 -25.14 2.68
CA VAL A 617 -2.10 -24.40 2.49
C VAL A 617 -2.40 -22.91 2.49
N SER A 618 -1.76 -22.15 3.39
CA SER A 618 -1.89 -20.69 3.49
C SER A 618 -0.78 -19.96 2.73
N SER A 619 0.40 -20.54 2.65
CA SER A 619 1.52 -20.03 1.84
C SER A 619 2.44 -21.19 1.44
N SER A 620 3.18 -21.04 0.35
CA SER A 620 4.14 -22.06 -0.09
C SER A 620 5.29 -21.47 -0.91
N THR A 621 6.45 -22.09 -0.78
CA THR A 621 7.65 -21.87 -1.60
C THR A 621 7.96 -23.07 -2.51
N VAL A 622 7.11 -24.10 -2.50
CA VAL A 622 7.30 -25.35 -3.24
C VAL A 622 6.56 -25.30 -4.57
N ASP A 623 7.28 -25.55 -5.66
CA ASP A 623 6.69 -25.66 -6.98
C ASP A 623 5.63 -26.76 -7.02
N GLY A 624 4.42 -26.42 -7.48
CA GLY A 624 3.29 -27.35 -7.58
C GLY A 624 2.39 -27.42 -6.34
N VAL A 625 2.76 -26.75 -5.24
CA VAL A 625 1.89 -26.57 -4.07
C VAL A 625 1.22 -25.20 -4.16
N ARG A 626 -0.10 -25.15 -4.08
CA ARG A 626 -0.89 -23.90 -4.23
C ARG A 626 -1.55 -23.51 -2.92
N VAL A 627 -1.67 -22.20 -2.69
CA VAL A 627 -2.52 -21.67 -1.61
C VAL A 627 -3.96 -22.15 -1.84
N GLY A 628 -4.57 -22.69 -0.79
CA GLY A 628 -5.89 -23.32 -0.83
C GLY A 628 -5.87 -24.84 -1.07
N ASP A 629 -4.72 -25.44 -1.37
CA ASP A 629 -4.63 -26.91 -1.45
C ASP A 629 -4.95 -27.55 -0.09
N VAL A 630 -5.74 -28.62 -0.10
CA VAL A 630 -6.06 -29.38 1.11
C VAL A 630 -4.86 -30.22 1.54
N TYR A 631 -4.38 -29.99 2.76
CA TYR A 631 -3.31 -30.75 3.38
C TYR A 631 -3.86 -32.10 3.90
N SER A 632 -3.50 -33.17 3.21
CA SER A 632 -3.87 -34.57 3.49
C SER A 632 -2.66 -35.50 3.34
N ARG A 633 -2.79 -36.78 3.72
CA ARG A 633 -1.73 -37.78 3.47
C ARG A 633 -1.39 -37.89 2.00
N ASP A 634 -2.40 -37.90 1.12
CA ASP A 634 -2.20 -37.94 -0.33
C ASP A 634 -1.51 -36.68 -0.87
N PHE A 635 -1.79 -35.52 -0.29
CA PHE A 635 -1.03 -34.30 -0.57
C PHE A 635 0.43 -34.48 -0.15
N ALA A 636 0.66 -34.89 1.09
CA ALA A 636 2.01 -35.02 1.63
C ALA A 636 2.83 -36.05 0.86
N GLN A 637 2.26 -37.17 0.43
CA GLN A 637 2.94 -38.20 -0.38
C GLN A 637 3.33 -37.72 -1.78
N ARG A 638 2.60 -36.74 -2.35
CA ARG A 638 2.91 -36.17 -3.67
C ARG A 638 4.02 -35.12 -3.63
N LEU A 639 4.43 -34.67 -2.44
CA LEU A 639 5.53 -33.71 -2.31
C LEU A 639 6.85 -34.29 -2.83
N PRO A 640 7.75 -33.47 -3.41
CA PRO A 640 9.10 -33.88 -3.77
C PRO A 640 9.86 -34.49 -2.58
N GLU A 641 10.79 -35.41 -2.82
CA GLU A 641 11.58 -36.05 -1.74
C GLU A 641 12.40 -35.07 -0.90
N CYS A 642 12.77 -33.91 -1.46
CA CYS A 642 13.52 -32.87 -0.75
C CYS A 642 12.65 -31.96 0.13
N VAL A 643 11.33 -32.10 0.09
CA VAL A 643 10.38 -31.28 0.87
C VAL A 643 9.94 -32.07 2.08
N ASP A 644 10.05 -31.47 3.26
CA ASP A 644 9.53 -32.09 4.46
C ASP A 644 8.02 -32.33 4.36
N ARG A 645 7.57 -33.52 4.76
CA ARG A 645 6.18 -33.95 4.59
C ARG A 645 5.21 -33.15 5.45
N PHE A 646 5.68 -32.57 6.55
CA PHE A 646 4.93 -31.64 7.39
C PHE A 646 5.28 -30.18 7.11
N GLY A 647 6.13 -29.86 6.13
CA GLY A 647 6.52 -28.48 5.79
C GLY A 647 7.28 -27.78 6.92
N GLU A 648 8.00 -28.56 7.72
CA GLU A 648 8.65 -28.08 8.94
C GLU A 648 9.74 -27.02 8.71
N ASN A 649 10.45 -27.07 7.58
CA ASN A 649 11.50 -26.11 7.25
C ASN A 649 10.96 -24.83 6.61
N GLY A 650 9.63 -24.62 6.64
CA GLY A 650 8.97 -23.45 6.07
C GLY A 650 8.68 -23.58 4.57
N GLU A 651 8.71 -24.81 4.03
CA GLU A 651 8.40 -25.09 2.63
C GLU A 651 6.96 -24.64 2.29
N PHE A 652 6.04 -24.86 3.22
CA PHE A 652 4.67 -24.34 3.16
C PHE A 652 4.09 -24.18 4.56
N HIS A 653 3.09 -23.32 4.66
CA HIS A 653 2.31 -23.10 5.87
C HIS A 653 0.85 -23.47 5.64
N THR A 654 0.11 -23.65 6.73
CA THR A 654 -1.28 -24.10 6.68
C THR A 654 -2.14 -23.28 7.61
N VAL A 655 -3.45 -23.27 7.35
CA VAL A 655 -4.46 -22.82 8.30
C VAL A 655 -5.37 -24.00 8.65
N ALA A 656 -5.57 -24.21 9.96
CA ALA A 656 -6.51 -25.21 10.46
C ALA A 656 -7.94 -24.61 10.50
N GLN A 657 -8.82 -25.05 9.61
CA GLN A 657 -10.20 -24.53 9.50
C GLN A 657 -11.11 -25.19 10.54
N VAL A 658 -10.86 -24.90 11.81
CA VAL A 658 -11.53 -25.56 12.95
C VAL A 658 -13.04 -25.39 12.96
N TRP A 659 -13.55 -24.32 12.32
CA TRP A 659 -14.98 -24.01 12.20
C TRP A 659 -15.78 -25.01 11.37
N GLU A 660 -15.11 -25.83 10.55
CA GLU A 660 -15.76 -26.88 9.75
C GLU A 660 -16.19 -28.10 10.59
N VAL A 661 -15.77 -28.17 11.85
CA VAL A 661 -16.01 -29.33 12.73
C VAL A 661 -16.53 -28.87 14.08
N ASP A 662 -17.38 -29.69 14.73
CA ASP A 662 -17.77 -29.45 16.12
C ASP A 662 -16.53 -29.29 17.03
N ARG A 663 -16.57 -28.29 17.92
CA ARG A 663 -15.44 -27.92 18.78
C ARG A 663 -14.95 -29.05 19.69
N LEU A 664 -15.86 -29.88 20.22
CA LEU A 664 -15.48 -30.97 21.12
C LEU A 664 -14.78 -32.09 20.33
N THR A 665 -15.19 -32.32 19.09
CA THR A 665 -14.49 -33.22 18.16
C THR A 665 -13.11 -32.66 17.78
N ALA A 666 -13.05 -31.38 17.40
CA ALA A 666 -11.80 -30.71 17.03
C ALA A 666 -10.77 -30.71 18.17
N LEU A 667 -11.20 -30.55 19.42
CA LEU A 667 -10.34 -30.63 20.61
C LEU A 667 -10.04 -32.07 21.06
N GLY A 668 -10.75 -33.07 20.53
CA GLY A 668 -10.58 -34.48 20.90
C GLY A 668 -11.24 -34.82 22.25
N PHE A 669 -12.33 -34.15 22.62
CA PHE A 669 -13.19 -34.50 23.76
C PHE A 669 -14.15 -35.64 23.45
N ILE A 670 -14.58 -35.74 22.20
CA ILE A 670 -15.42 -36.83 21.68
C ILE A 670 -14.50 -37.70 20.83
N ASP A 671 -14.35 -38.96 21.21
CA ASP A 671 -13.75 -39.96 20.34
C ASP A 671 -14.76 -40.23 19.21
N SER A 672 -14.30 -40.15 17.96
CA SER A 672 -15.11 -40.48 16.79
C SER A 672 -15.34 -41.97 16.69
#